data_AF-A0AA36DPV5-F1
#
_entry.id   AF-A0AA36DPV5-F1
#
_cell.length_a   1.000
_cell.length_b   1.000
_cell.length_c   1.000
_cell.angle_alpha   90.00
_cell.angle_beta   90.00
_cell.angle_gamma   90.00
#
_symmetry.space_group_name_H-M   'P 1'
#
loop_
_entity.id
_entity.type
_entity.pdbx_description
1 polymer ?
#
loop_
_entity_poly.entity_id
_entity_poly.type
_entity_poly.pdbx_seq_one_letter_code
_entity_poly.pdbx_strand_id
1 'polypeptide(L)'
;MELADVIEAIRAIHDLSTSNQDRMKFTQVIEELKEGPAENLAQLAFQIIATELSVLRHTGWILLEEIIRFKWNGISSTYRVELRDGLFQAVEALVSEDTIEPCARCVVAMMEHEWPQNWPDLDGRLLEMAREGSLRCAVVFAILRRLVENVATLASIANPRRRKDMHSAISVTANDFASVAIEVLASSPSDHMEILAAKNILGWLAELCGCITSVSLEKQLVRMVDTVICYLGSSEQNICEEAIKCLIELAGSKRDKHSTSITISAFFRSEVLSALLKTISLANEGYQISEQFYRYLKFSCQLVVSLGGLLSKGWTDKSTPPEFEAFLMAVLAFFTHDSLILKYEACDVLLSFSSHAVLRKDPCFMRVICEVLSNTVMAIMKEGCPSQKPFNAKTHFSRLDFDDDSEWHNLFTRFRSRVQLLISENLPVHFNHLLTVYNNTVIMKVILEPNAISDLEWEAMQRFAKNFVQVVYEKNLAERKEKILIEMRDALINKMLSVDDCDILNEMLSLHSPFLPSYVNDDAKLHIYFSLLRRSLVMSSSNKILSRHTVSLILRVVQKFPIYFKLRRALACIQGAVQQVNSSSQLGAMLEPIYPCFFKLARCLLEIHLEHNKALLHHSIREGITEMVASEKEQIYCSVGETHGMVSSGALVVDTDFVAVERQYVHDLNEQIVTIIAAVVAKFPGIIFNLPQIKELLNCLVSNLNFIPEFNLRHWIKKGWKSILEYCPVENFSILESFFVCVADSMQKRLEKMWENISNRVHDSETTEQEVFHEHLTCVVSREYIDFLRSCYLHCDSDSKTNRLSPLGHWLFTNKIGLSPVIMTAFSSLNFPDSPLAVKSAPLCKALAEGLVDCYDDEIGVYMLVSTIRSLQLHGTDEAAGTVLTTLVFHIYCALRRFSNSLLHILMQVPNVTEDMVDIFDDKVQNFTEGDEDFSEKQKRDLVYKLLKDIFTPPLAQQHKKTVYLRPLSLIGKKRRIGLDENADKESLSFQSKSPRMER
;
A
#
# COMPACT_ATOMS: atom_id res chain seq x y z
N MET A 1 10.62 -40.93 -31.92
CA MET A 1 10.43 -39.81 -32.86
C MET A 1 11.79 -39.43 -33.40
N GLU A 2 11.91 -39.30 -34.71
CA GLU A 2 13.17 -38.87 -35.34
C GLU A 2 13.37 -37.36 -35.14
N LEU A 3 14.62 -36.89 -35.20
CA LEU A 3 14.94 -35.46 -35.05
C LEU A 3 14.17 -34.56 -36.03
N ALA A 4 13.92 -35.05 -37.25
CA ALA A 4 13.20 -34.33 -38.29
C ALA A 4 11.74 -34.02 -37.88
N ASP A 5 11.05 -35.00 -37.31
CA ASP A 5 9.64 -34.88 -36.88
C ASP A 5 9.50 -33.83 -35.77
N VAL A 6 10.46 -33.82 -34.84
CA VAL A 6 10.48 -32.89 -33.70
C VAL A 6 10.72 -31.46 -34.19
N ILE A 7 11.67 -31.28 -35.10
CA ILE A 7 11.96 -29.97 -35.70
C ILE A 7 10.74 -29.44 -36.47
N GLU A 8 10.06 -30.30 -37.22
CA GLU A 8 8.83 -29.93 -37.95
C GLU A 8 7.72 -29.50 -36.99
N ALA A 9 7.49 -30.28 -35.92
CA ALA A 9 6.49 -29.95 -34.91
C ALA A 9 6.79 -28.59 -34.23
N ILE A 10 8.04 -28.34 -33.82
CA ILE A 10 8.42 -27.06 -33.18
C ILE A 10 8.22 -25.88 -34.15
N ARG A 11 8.58 -26.06 -35.43
CA ARG A 11 8.36 -25.03 -36.47
C ARG A 11 6.87 -24.75 -36.67
N ALA A 12 6.06 -25.80 -36.79
CA ALA A 12 4.62 -25.68 -36.96
C ALA A 12 3.95 -24.99 -35.75
N ILE A 13 4.43 -25.21 -34.53
CA ILE A 13 3.91 -24.53 -33.33
C ILE A 13 4.10 -23.02 -33.40
N HIS A 14 5.29 -22.58 -33.84
CA HIS A 14 5.68 -21.17 -33.88
C HIS A 14 5.29 -20.45 -35.18
N ASP A 15 4.82 -21.17 -36.20
CA ASP A 15 4.32 -20.58 -37.43
C ASP A 15 2.90 -20.00 -37.23
N LEU A 16 2.73 -18.74 -37.65
CA LEU A 16 1.46 -18.02 -37.61
C LEU A 16 0.45 -18.61 -38.61
N SER A 17 0.92 -19.30 -39.64
CA SER A 17 0.08 -19.93 -40.67
C SER A 17 -0.57 -21.25 -40.23
N THR A 18 -0.05 -21.89 -39.17
CA THR A 18 -0.57 -23.15 -38.64
C THR A 18 -1.96 -22.97 -38.01
N SER A 19 -2.89 -23.86 -38.36
CA SER A 19 -4.23 -23.88 -37.78
C SER A 19 -4.20 -24.14 -36.27
N ASN A 20 -5.18 -23.62 -35.51
CA ASN A 20 -5.25 -23.88 -34.07
C ASN A 20 -5.36 -25.37 -33.73
N GLN A 21 -6.08 -26.14 -34.56
CA GLN A 21 -6.21 -27.59 -34.36
C GLN A 21 -4.88 -28.31 -34.54
N ASP A 22 -4.11 -27.96 -35.57
CA ASP A 22 -2.82 -28.61 -35.83
C ASP A 22 -1.76 -28.13 -34.83
N ARG A 23 -1.79 -26.86 -34.41
CA ARG A 23 -0.94 -26.35 -33.32
C ARG A 23 -1.18 -27.12 -32.01
N MET A 24 -2.44 -27.43 -31.68
CA MET A 24 -2.76 -28.28 -30.52
C MET A 24 -2.18 -29.69 -30.67
N LYS A 25 -2.33 -30.32 -31.85
CA LYS A 25 -1.76 -31.66 -32.11
C LYS A 25 -0.24 -31.66 -31.97
N PHE A 26 0.46 -30.71 -32.60
CA PHE A 26 1.92 -30.63 -32.51
C PHE A 26 2.38 -30.33 -31.08
N THR A 27 1.65 -29.50 -30.33
CA THR A 27 1.95 -29.25 -28.91
C THR A 27 1.80 -30.52 -28.08
N GLN A 28 0.71 -31.27 -28.30
CA GLN A 28 0.49 -32.55 -27.62
C GLN A 28 1.61 -33.55 -27.93
N VAL A 29 2.08 -33.62 -29.17
CA VAL A 29 3.22 -34.47 -29.58
C VAL A 29 4.49 -34.10 -28.81
N ILE A 30 4.76 -32.80 -28.60
CA ILE A 30 5.91 -32.35 -27.81
C ILE A 30 5.76 -32.68 -26.32
N GLU A 31 4.56 -32.57 -25.74
CA GLU A 31 4.32 -32.98 -24.35
C GLU A 31 4.45 -34.50 -24.17
N GLU A 32 3.94 -35.31 -25.10
CA GLU A 32 4.12 -36.77 -25.10
C GLU A 32 5.60 -37.16 -25.24
N LEU A 33 6.38 -36.40 -26.01
CA LEU A 33 7.82 -36.58 -26.11
C LEU A 33 8.53 -36.34 -24.77
N LYS A 34 8.11 -35.33 -24.00
CA LYS A 34 8.69 -35.03 -22.68
C LYS A 34 8.48 -36.16 -21.69
N GLU A 35 7.42 -36.96 -21.80
CA GLU A 35 7.16 -38.11 -20.94
C GLU A 35 8.14 -39.28 -21.17
N GLY A 36 8.84 -39.32 -22.31
CA GLY A 36 9.78 -40.38 -22.69
C GLY A 36 11.04 -40.53 -21.80
N PRO A 37 11.92 -41.50 -22.11
CA PRO A 37 13.15 -41.73 -21.35
C PRO A 37 14.07 -40.51 -21.38
N ALA A 38 14.61 -40.12 -20.22
CA ALA A 38 15.46 -38.94 -20.09
C ALA A 38 16.69 -38.98 -21.01
N GLU A 39 17.29 -40.16 -21.18
CA GLU A 39 18.52 -40.33 -21.97
C GLU A 39 18.31 -39.99 -23.45
N ASN A 40 17.22 -40.50 -24.03
CA ASN A 40 16.84 -40.25 -25.42
C ASN A 40 16.45 -38.79 -25.63
N LEU A 41 15.72 -38.22 -24.67
CA LEU A 41 15.29 -36.82 -24.75
C LEU A 41 16.47 -35.86 -24.67
N ALA A 42 17.46 -36.14 -23.82
CA ALA A 42 18.68 -35.35 -23.72
C ALA A 42 19.51 -35.41 -25.02
N GLN A 43 19.70 -36.60 -25.61
CA GLN A 43 20.40 -36.74 -26.89
C GLN A 43 19.73 -35.92 -27.99
N LEU A 44 18.40 -36.01 -28.08
CA LEU A 44 17.61 -35.23 -29.04
C LEU A 44 17.74 -33.73 -28.77
N ALA A 45 17.68 -33.31 -27.51
CA ALA A 45 17.82 -31.91 -27.13
C ALA A 45 19.19 -31.34 -27.51
N PHE A 46 20.29 -32.07 -27.29
CA PHE A 46 21.62 -31.66 -27.75
C PHE A 46 21.71 -31.52 -29.28
N GLN A 47 21.09 -32.42 -30.03
CA GLN A 47 21.02 -32.32 -31.49
C GLN A 47 20.21 -31.10 -31.95
N ILE A 48 19.12 -30.78 -31.27
CA ILE A 48 18.31 -29.58 -31.54
C ILE A 48 19.10 -28.30 -31.23
N ILE A 49 19.87 -28.28 -30.14
CA ILE A 49 20.74 -27.14 -29.75
C ILE A 49 21.83 -26.88 -30.80
N ALA A 50 22.32 -27.93 -31.46
CA ALA A 50 23.33 -27.82 -32.52
C ALA A 50 22.78 -27.28 -33.85
N THR A 51 21.48 -27.04 -33.97
CA THR A 51 20.87 -26.45 -35.19
C THR A 51 21.10 -24.93 -35.27
N GLU A 52 20.96 -24.34 -36.47
CA GLU A 52 21.20 -22.90 -36.67
C GLU A 52 20.03 -22.00 -36.21
N LEU A 53 18.81 -22.54 -36.12
CA LEU A 53 17.58 -21.76 -35.92
C LEU A 53 17.38 -21.41 -34.44
N SER A 54 17.36 -20.11 -34.11
CA SER A 54 17.29 -19.62 -32.71
C SER A 54 16.13 -20.22 -31.90
N VAL A 55 14.94 -20.34 -32.51
CA VAL A 55 13.74 -20.96 -31.88
C VAL A 55 13.96 -22.43 -31.53
N LEU A 56 14.64 -23.18 -32.42
CA LEU A 56 14.95 -24.59 -32.18
C LEU A 56 15.95 -24.71 -31.04
N ARG A 57 17.05 -23.95 -31.09
CA ARG A 57 18.06 -23.94 -30.02
C ARG A 57 17.44 -23.61 -28.67
N HIS A 58 16.59 -22.59 -28.60
CA HIS A 58 15.86 -22.22 -27.39
C HIS A 58 15.01 -23.39 -26.84
N THR A 59 14.28 -24.08 -27.73
CA THR A 59 13.45 -25.23 -27.36
C THR A 59 14.31 -26.40 -26.87
N GLY A 60 15.45 -26.66 -27.50
CA GLY A 60 16.38 -27.69 -27.07
C GLY A 60 16.90 -27.46 -25.64
N TRP A 61 17.27 -26.22 -25.30
CA TRP A 61 17.63 -25.87 -23.92
C TRP A 61 16.47 -26.06 -22.94
N ILE A 62 15.24 -25.69 -23.31
CA ILE A 62 14.05 -25.93 -22.46
C ILE A 62 13.83 -27.42 -22.20
N LEU A 63 14.03 -28.28 -23.20
CA LEU A 63 13.91 -29.73 -23.01
C LEU A 63 14.96 -30.28 -22.02
N LEU A 64 16.20 -29.77 -22.08
CA LEU A 64 17.21 -30.11 -21.08
C LEU A 64 16.81 -29.62 -19.68
N GLU A 65 16.29 -28.39 -19.57
CA GLU A 65 15.79 -27.83 -18.31
C GLU A 65 14.69 -28.71 -17.67
N GLU A 66 13.73 -29.18 -18.47
CA GLU A 66 12.64 -30.09 -18.05
C GLU A 66 13.20 -31.41 -17.49
N ILE A 67 14.16 -32.02 -18.18
CA ILE A 67 14.82 -33.25 -17.71
C ILE A 67 15.47 -33.02 -16.34
N ILE A 68 16.19 -31.91 -16.20
CA ILE A 68 16.91 -31.58 -14.96
C ILE A 68 15.93 -31.27 -13.83
N ARG A 69 14.84 -30.54 -14.08
CA ARG A 69 13.89 -30.20 -13.00
C ARG A 69 13.05 -31.39 -12.53
N PHE A 70 12.56 -32.20 -13.46
CA PHE A 70 11.52 -33.19 -13.15
C PHE A 70 12.02 -34.63 -13.14
N LYS A 71 13.07 -34.96 -13.91
CA LYS A 71 13.56 -36.34 -14.06
C LYS A 71 14.89 -36.63 -13.36
N TRP A 72 15.60 -35.61 -12.86
CA TRP A 72 16.94 -35.75 -12.27
C TRP A 72 17.09 -36.88 -11.25
N ASN A 73 16.17 -36.97 -10.30
CA ASN A 73 16.20 -37.99 -9.24
C ASN A 73 16.00 -39.42 -9.76
N GLY A 74 15.35 -39.58 -10.92
CA GLY A 74 15.10 -40.87 -11.54
C GLY A 74 16.24 -41.37 -12.45
N ILE A 75 17.23 -40.53 -12.73
CA ILE A 75 18.36 -40.85 -13.61
C ILE A 75 19.55 -41.40 -12.80
N SER A 76 20.32 -42.32 -13.40
CA SER A 76 21.48 -42.96 -12.78
C SER A 76 22.59 -41.96 -12.45
N SER A 77 23.38 -42.23 -11.41
CA SER A 77 24.49 -41.35 -11.01
C SER A 77 25.57 -41.23 -12.09
N THR A 78 25.81 -42.28 -12.87
CA THR A 78 26.75 -42.27 -14.00
C THR A 78 26.25 -41.33 -15.09
N TYR A 79 24.97 -41.42 -15.45
CA TYR A 79 24.40 -40.57 -16.49
C TYR A 79 24.25 -39.11 -16.05
N ARG A 80 24.05 -38.82 -14.76
CA ARG A 80 24.08 -37.43 -14.26
C ARG A 80 25.42 -36.75 -14.56
N VAL A 81 26.53 -37.46 -14.38
CA VAL A 81 27.86 -36.96 -14.71
C VAL A 81 28.01 -36.76 -16.23
N GLU A 82 27.57 -37.73 -17.04
CA GLU A 82 27.59 -37.61 -18.51
C GLU A 82 26.76 -36.42 -19.01
N LEU A 83 25.55 -36.24 -18.47
CA LEU A 83 24.66 -35.13 -18.82
C LEU A 83 25.27 -33.79 -18.42
N ARG A 84 25.90 -33.72 -17.24
CA ARG A 84 26.59 -32.53 -16.73
C ARG A 84 27.75 -32.13 -17.63
N ASP A 85 28.59 -33.08 -17.99
CA ASP A 85 29.77 -32.86 -18.82
C ASP A 85 29.36 -32.48 -20.26
N GLY A 86 28.35 -33.17 -20.82
CA GLY A 86 27.76 -32.84 -22.12
C GLY A 86 27.11 -31.45 -22.14
N LEU A 87 26.42 -31.06 -21.07
CA LEU A 87 25.82 -29.73 -20.96
C LEU A 87 26.90 -28.64 -20.93
N PHE A 88 27.96 -28.82 -20.15
CA PHE A 88 29.07 -27.88 -20.10
C PHE A 88 29.81 -27.77 -21.43
N GLN A 89 30.00 -28.89 -22.14
CA GLN A 89 30.55 -28.86 -23.50
C GLN A 89 29.64 -28.07 -24.45
N ALA A 90 28.32 -28.23 -24.34
CA ALA A 90 27.36 -27.45 -25.11
C ALA A 90 27.38 -25.96 -24.72
N VAL A 91 27.61 -25.62 -23.44
CA VAL A 91 27.78 -24.23 -22.99
C VAL A 91 28.99 -23.58 -23.67
N GLU A 92 30.11 -24.30 -23.74
CA GLU A 92 31.37 -23.79 -24.29
C GLU A 92 31.36 -23.68 -25.82
N ALA A 93 30.65 -24.57 -26.52
CA ALA A 93 30.70 -24.68 -27.98
C ALA A 93 29.44 -24.17 -28.71
N LEU A 94 28.27 -24.26 -28.08
CA LEU A 94 26.97 -24.10 -28.75
C LEU A 94 26.10 -23.01 -28.12
N VAL A 95 26.64 -22.07 -27.35
CA VAL A 95 25.86 -20.92 -26.85
C VAL A 95 25.99 -19.72 -27.79
N SER A 96 24.91 -18.98 -27.92
CA SER A 96 24.80 -17.70 -28.62
C SER A 96 24.05 -16.70 -27.74
N GLU A 97 24.06 -15.42 -28.12
CA GLU A 97 23.36 -14.35 -27.39
C GLU A 97 21.91 -14.71 -27.01
N ASP A 98 21.11 -15.21 -27.95
CA ASP A 98 19.69 -15.58 -27.73
C ASP A 98 19.49 -16.78 -26.77
N THR A 99 20.54 -17.56 -26.53
CA THR A 99 20.47 -18.82 -25.77
C THR A 99 21.16 -18.76 -24.41
N ILE A 100 21.74 -17.61 -24.04
CA ILE A 100 22.38 -17.40 -22.74
C ILE A 100 21.42 -17.72 -21.59
N GLU A 101 20.20 -17.17 -21.61
CA GLU A 101 19.25 -17.30 -20.50
C GLU A 101 18.65 -18.72 -20.36
N PRO A 102 18.22 -19.42 -21.44
CA PRO A 102 17.85 -20.84 -21.36
C PRO A 102 19.00 -21.74 -20.88
N CYS A 103 20.22 -21.50 -21.35
CA CYS A 103 21.40 -22.24 -20.91
C CYS A 103 21.65 -22.03 -19.41
N ALA A 104 21.61 -20.77 -18.95
CA ALA A 104 21.78 -20.44 -17.54
C ALA A 104 20.76 -21.15 -16.64
N ARG A 105 19.49 -21.24 -17.07
CA ARG A 105 18.45 -21.98 -16.35
C ARG A 105 18.78 -23.46 -16.17
N CYS A 106 19.36 -24.11 -17.18
CA CYS A 106 19.74 -25.51 -17.08
C CYS A 106 20.88 -25.70 -16.06
N VAL A 107 21.91 -24.86 -16.12
CA VAL A 107 23.05 -24.94 -15.18
C VAL A 107 22.57 -24.70 -13.75
N VAL A 108 21.76 -23.66 -13.49
CA VAL A 108 21.22 -23.37 -12.15
C VAL A 108 20.33 -24.50 -11.65
N ALA A 109 19.51 -25.12 -12.49
CA ALA A 109 18.71 -26.28 -12.09
C ALA A 109 19.60 -27.45 -11.62
N MET A 110 20.73 -27.73 -12.29
CA MET A 110 21.68 -28.73 -11.79
C MET A 110 22.36 -28.28 -10.49
N MET A 111 22.68 -26.99 -10.35
CA MET A 111 23.24 -26.44 -9.11
C MET A 111 22.29 -26.64 -7.92
N GLU A 112 20.99 -26.43 -8.11
CA GLU A 112 19.98 -26.66 -7.06
C GLU A 112 19.99 -28.11 -6.56
N HIS A 113 20.26 -29.08 -7.44
CA HIS A 113 20.38 -30.49 -7.07
C HIS A 113 21.70 -30.87 -6.42
N GLU A 114 22.85 -30.40 -6.93
CA GLU A 114 24.17 -30.96 -6.56
C GLU A 114 25.17 -29.98 -5.94
N TRP A 115 25.16 -28.69 -6.33
CA TRP A 115 26.11 -27.69 -5.81
C TRP A 115 25.66 -27.12 -4.46
N PRO A 116 26.51 -26.97 -3.43
CA PRO A 116 27.98 -26.98 -3.49
C PRO A 116 28.64 -28.32 -3.17
N GLN A 117 28.04 -29.19 -2.35
CA GLN A 117 28.75 -30.33 -1.77
C GLN A 117 29.09 -31.44 -2.77
N ASN A 118 28.19 -31.73 -3.71
CA ASN A 118 28.37 -32.82 -4.69
C ASN A 118 29.02 -32.33 -5.99
N TRP A 119 29.32 -31.03 -6.10
CA TRP A 119 29.95 -30.43 -7.27
C TRP A 119 30.91 -29.29 -6.89
N PRO A 120 31.99 -29.58 -6.14
CA PRO A 120 32.88 -28.57 -5.56
C PRO A 120 33.82 -27.89 -6.57
N ASP A 121 34.09 -28.52 -7.71
CA ASP A 121 34.95 -28.00 -8.78
C ASP A 121 34.28 -26.96 -9.69
N LEU A 122 32.94 -26.82 -9.59
CA LEU A 122 32.15 -25.94 -10.44
C LEU A 122 32.58 -24.48 -10.38
N ASP A 123 32.83 -23.97 -9.17
CA ASP A 123 33.17 -22.56 -8.97
C ASP A 123 34.49 -22.19 -9.68
N GLY A 124 35.50 -23.07 -9.61
CA GLY A 124 36.77 -22.90 -10.29
C GLY A 124 36.60 -22.89 -11.81
N ARG A 125 35.81 -23.82 -12.35
CA ARG A 125 35.52 -23.90 -13.79
C ARG A 125 34.79 -22.66 -14.32
N LEU A 126 33.79 -22.17 -13.58
CA LEU A 126 33.07 -20.94 -13.94
C LEU A 126 33.99 -19.71 -13.90
N LEU A 127 34.91 -19.63 -12.94
CA LEU A 127 35.91 -18.55 -12.86
C LEU A 127 36.86 -18.56 -14.05
N GLU A 128 37.31 -19.73 -14.49
CA GLU A 128 38.15 -19.88 -15.69
C GLU A 128 37.38 -19.45 -16.95
N MET A 129 36.17 -19.97 -17.14
CA MET A 129 35.30 -19.61 -18.26
C MET A 129 35.03 -18.10 -18.34
N ALA A 130 34.86 -17.43 -17.19
CA ALA A 130 34.61 -15.99 -17.14
C ALA A 130 35.80 -15.15 -17.66
N ARG A 131 37.03 -15.71 -17.64
CA ARG A 131 38.26 -15.01 -18.08
C ARG A 131 38.63 -15.27 -19.54
N GLU A 132 38.04 -16.28 -20.17
CA GLU A 132 38.43 -16.72 -21.52
C GLU A 132 37.83 -15.89 -22.67
N GLY A 133 36.75 -15.15 -22.42
CA GLY A 133 36.13 -14.28 -23.44
C GLY A 133 34.78 -13.71 -23.04
N SER A 134 34.34 -12.66 -23.75
CA SER A 134 33.16 -11.85 -23.39
C SER A 134 31.84 -12.64 -23.42
N LEU A 135 31.64 -13.54 -24.39
CA LEU A 135 30.44 -14.39 -24.43
C LEU A 135 30.38 -15.34 -23.23
N ARG A 136 31.49 -16.02 -22.93
CA ARG A 136 31.57 -16.95 -21.79
C ARG A 136 31.36 -16.21 -20.47
N CYS A 137 31.96 -15.03 -20.34
CA CYS A 137 31.73 -14.12 -19.22
C CYS A 137 30.25 -13.76 -19.08
N ALA A 138 29.57 -13.36 -20.15
CA ALA A 138 28.14 -13.05 -20.13
C ALA A 138 27.29 -14.25 -19.64
N VAL A 139 27.62 -15.47 -20.09
CA VAL A 139 26.95 -16.70 -19.67
C VAL A 139 27.17 -16.99 -18.19
N VAL A 140 28.42 -16.90 -17.71
CA VAL A 140 28.74 -17.14 -16.29
C VAL A 140 27.96 -16.18 -15.39
N PHE A 141 27.97 -14.89 -15.69
CA PHE A 141 27.24 -13.92 -14.86
C PHE A 141 25.71 -14.01 -15.01
N ALA A 142 25.19 -14.54 -16.12
CA ALA A 142 23.77 -14.90 -16.22
C ALA A 142 23.41 -16.09 -15.30
N ILE A 143 24.26 -17.14 -15.26
CA ILE A 143 24.12 -18.29 -14.35
C ILE A 143 24.12 -17.80 -12.90
N LEU A 144 25.13 -17.01 -12.53
CA LEU A 144 25.29 -16.52 -11.15
C LEU A 144 24.14 -15.59 -10.74
N ARG A 145 23.69 -14.69 -11.62
CA ARG A 145 22.53 -13.83 -11.35
C ARG A 145 21.30 -14.68 -11.05
N ARG A 146 20.99 -15.63 -11.91
CA ARG A 146 19.84 -16.53 -11.77
C ARG A 146 19.91 -17.38 -10.49
N LEU A 147 21.10 -17.85 -10.12
CA LEU A 147 21.32 -18.59 -8.88
C LEU A 147 20.96 -17.74 -7.65
N VAL A 148 21.44 -16.49 -7.60
CA VAL A 148 21.11 -15.57 -6.50
C VAL A 148 19.61 -15.27 -6.47
N GLU A 149 19.00 -15.01 -7.63
CA GLU A 149 17.54 -14.80 -7.75
C GLU A 149 16.75 -15.96 -7.14
N ASN A 150 17.06 -17.21 -7.50
CA ASN A 150 16.34 -18.40 -7.02
C ASN A 150 16.56 -18.65 -5.51
N VAL A 151 17.80 -18.52 -5.04
CA VAL A 151 18.17 -18.85 -3.65
C VAL A 151 17.75 -17.76 -2.67
N ALA A 152 17.98 -16.50 -2.99
CA ALA A 152 17.87 -15.38 -2.06
C ALA A 152 16.60 -14.55 -2.30
N THR A 153 16.29 -14.20 -3.54
CA THR A 153 15.24 -13.22 -3.86
C THR A 153 13.85 -13.84 -3.97
N LEU A 154 13.73 -14.91 -4.76
CA LEU A 154 12.50 -15.68 -4.94
C LEU A 154 12.34 -16.76 -3.87
N ALA A 155 13.44 -17.16 -3.23
CA ALA A 155 13.50 -18.23 -2.25
C ALA A 155 12.79 -19.53 -2.71
N SER A 156 12.87 -19.84 -4.01
CA SER A 156 12.10 -20.87 -4.72
C SER A 156 12.44 -22.30 -4.30
N ILE A 157 13.57 -22.50 -3.62
CA ILE A 157 14.01 -23.81 -3.14
C ILE A 157 13.14 -24.26 -1.95
N ALA A 158 12.33 -25.30 -2.18
CA ALA A 158 11.39 -25.82 -1.20
C ALA A 158 12.06 -26.34 0.09
N ASN A 159 13.29 -26.87 0.01
CA ASN A 159 14.02 -27.35 1.17
C ASN A 159 14.82 -26.22 1.85
N PRO A 160 14.46 -25.79 3.06
CA PRO A 160 15.10 -24.65 3.72
C PRO A 160 16.54 -24.92 4.15
N ARG A 161 16.91 -26.18 4.43
CA ARG A 161 18.30 -26.54 4.76
C ARG A 161 19.18 -26.39 3.53
N ARG A 162 18.74 -26.96 2.40
CA ARG A 162 19.42 -26.85 1.11
C ARG A 162 19.60 -25.39 0.68
N ARG A 163 18.56 -24.58 0.80
CA ARG A 163 18.62 -23.14 0.51
C ARG A 163 19.65 -22.42 1.37
N LYS A 164 19.71 -22.74 2.67
CA LYS A 164 20.70 -22.17 3.59
C LYS A 164 22.13 -22.55 3.21
N ASP A 165 22.36 -23.81 2.83
CA ASP A 165 23.68 -24.30 2.39
C ASP A 165 24.13 -23.58 1.12
N MET A 166 23.25 -23.43 0.13
CA MET A 166 23.52 -22.69 -1.10
C MET A 166 23.78 -21.21 -0.82
N HIS A 167 22.97 -20.56 0.03
CA HIS A 167 23.19 -19.17 0.41
C HIS A 167 24.56 -18.97 1.09
N SER A 168 24.97 -19.91 1.95
CA SER A 168 26.28 -19.89 2.58
C SER A 168 27.40 -20.01 1.55
N ALA A 169 27.26 -20.90 0.56
CA ALA A 169 28.26 -21.08 -0.49
C ALA A 169 28.38 -19.85 -1.40
N ILE A 170 27.25 -19.22 -1.79
CA ILE A 170 27.28 -17.96 -2.56
C ILE A 170 28.04 -16.89 -1.78
N SER A 171 27.84 -16.80 -0.45
CA SER A 171 28.51 -15.80 0.39
C SER A 171 30.04 -16.01 0.44
N VAL A 172 30.50 -17.25 0.31
CA VAL A 172 31.93 -17.62 0.28
C VAL A 172 32.56 -17.27 -1.07
N THR A 173 31.92 -17.65 -2.18
CA THR A 173 32.48 -17.48 -3.54
C THR A 173 32.28 -16.09 -4.12
N ALA A 174 31.37 -15.28 -3.56
CA ALA A 174 31.02 -13.96 -4.05
C ALA A 174 32.22 -13.03 -4.31
N ASN A 175 33.24 -13.04 -3.44
CA ASN A 175 34.40 -12.16 -3.57
C ASN A 175 35.28 -12.48 -4.79
N ASP A 176 35.39 -13.76 -5.15
CA ASP A 176 36.24 -14.20 -6.25
C ASP A 176 35.61 -13.80 -7.58
N PHE A 177 34.30 -14.04 -7.73
CA PHE A 177 33.53 -13.57 -8.89
C PHE A 177 33.44 -12.04 -8.95
N ALA A 178 33.32 -11.35 -7.81
CA ALA A 178 33.31 -9.89 -7.77
C ALA A 178 34.65 -9.29 -8.25
N SER A 179 35.76 -9.94 -7.95
CA SER A 179 37.08 -9.52 -8.42
C SER A 179 37.18 -9.61 -9.94
N VAL A 180 36.73 -10.74 -10.54
CA VAL A 180 36.68 -10.91 -12.00
C VAL A 180 35.71 -9.91 -12.64
N ALA A 181 34.54 -9.70 -12.05
CA ALA A 181 33.57 -8.70 -12.51
C ALA A 181 34.18 -7.30 -12.60
N ILE A 182 34.89 -6.86 -11.55
CA ILE A 182 35.55 -5.55 -11.51
C ILE A 182 36.65 -5.46 -12.57
N GLU A 183 37.43 -6.51 -12.79
CA GLU A 183 38.48 -6.55 -13.81
C GLU A 183 37.91 -6.39 -15.22
N VAL A 184 36.83 -7.13 -15.54
CA VAL A 184 36.16 -7.06 -16.84
C VAL A 184 35.45 -5.72 -17.05
N LEU A 185 34.86 -5.13 -16.01
CA LEU A 185 34.26 -3.80 -16.11
C LEU A 185 35.32 -2.71 -16.27
N ALA A 186 36.49 -2.85 -15.64
CA ALA A 186 37.56 -1.86 -15.73
C ALA A 186 38.18 -1.77 -17.14
N SER A 187 38.11 -2.82 -17.95
CA SER A 187 38.70 -2.84 -19.30
C SER A 187 37.97 -1.96 -20.32
N SER A 188 36.85 -1.31 -19.95
CA SER A 188 36.03 -0.40 -20.78
C SER A 188 35.55 -1.04 -22.10
N PRO A 189 34.30 -1.53 -22.18
CA PRO A 189 33.82 -2.27 -23.34
C PRO A 189 33.75 -1.37 -24.57
N SER A 190 34.31 -1.89 -25.66
CA SER A 190 34.38 -1.27 -26.98
C SER A 190 33.56 -2.03 -28.03
N ASP A 191 33.28 -3.32 -27.79
CA ASP A 191 32.49 -4.19 -28.66
C ASP A 191 31.13 -4.58 -28.03
N HIS A 192 30.15 -4.92 -28.87
CA HIS A 192 28.82 -5.36 -28.48
C HIS A 192 28.84 -6.54 -27.49
N MET A 193 29.74 -7.50 -27.70
CA MET A 193 29.87 -8.66 -26.80
C MET A 193 30.43 -8.27 -25.42
N GLU A 194 31.30 -7.27 -25.36
CA GLU A 194 31.83 -6.74 -24.10
C GLU A 194 30.74 -5.95 -23.35
N ILE A 195 29.89 -5.20 -24.07
CA ILE A 195 28.71 -4.54 -23.50
C ILE A 195 27.72 -5.57 -22.93
N LEU A 196 27.49 -6.69 -23.63
CA LEU A 196 26.63 -7.77 -23.17
C LEU A 196 27.18 -8.43 -21.89
N ALA A 197 28.49 -8.68 -21.83
CA ALA A 197 29.15 -9.17 -20.64
C ALA A 197 28.99 -8.18 -19.46
N ALA A 198 29.27 -6.90 -19.70
CA ALA A 198 29.12 -5.85 -18.70
C ALA A 198 27.69 -5.76 -18.16
N LYS A 199 26.66 -5.85 -19.00
CA LYS A 199 25.26 -5.87 -18.56
C LYS A 199 24.93 -7.04 -17.63
N ASN A 200 25.39 -8.24 -17.96
CA ASN A 200 25.18 -9.42 -17.11
C ASN A 200 25.91 -9.30 -15.78
N ILE A 201 27.14 -8.76 -15.78
CA ILE A 201 27.89 -8.45 -14.57
C ILE A 201 27.14 -7.43 -13.69
N LEU A 202 26.68 -6.32 -14.28
CA LEU A 202 25.95 -5.27 -13.57
C LEU A 202 24.67 -5.82 -12.94
N GLY A 203 23.91 -6.64 -13.69
CA GLY A 203 22.72 -7.31 -13.18
C GLY A 203 23.02 -8.28 -12.03
N TRP A 204 24.08 -9.08 -12.15
CA TRP A 204 24.51 -9.96 -11.06
C TRP A 204 24.94 -9.19 -9.82
N LEU A 205 25.75 -8.12 -9.98
CA LEU A 205 26.20 -7.29 -8.86
C LEU A 205 25.03 -6.63 -8.13
N ALA A 206 24.05 -6.13 -8.89
CA ALA A 206 22.83 -5.54 -8.36
C ALA A 206 22.08 -6.57 -7.48
N GLU A 207 21.86 -7.77 -8.02
CA GLU A 207 21.13 -8.84 -7.33
C GLU A 207 21.88 -9.35 -6.09
N LEU A 208 23.19 -9.60 -6.23
CA LEU A 208 24.05 -10.07 -5.16
C LEU A 208 24.08 -9.09 -3.99
N CYS A 209 24.35 -7.81 -4.26
CA CYS A 209 24.46 -6.80 -3.22
C CYS A 209 23.11 -6.41 -2.62
N GLY A 210 22.02 -6.58 -3.37
CA GLY A 210 20.66 -6.35 -2.89
C GLY A 210 20.21 -7.36 -1.82
N CYS A 211 20.76 -8.57 -1.84
CA CYS A 211 20.26 -9.70 -1.03
C CYS A 211 21.30 -10.34 -0.10
N ILE A 212 22.60 -10.23 -0.38
CA ILE A 212 23.68 -10.90 0.37
C ILE A 212 24.60 -9.87 1.02
N THR A 213 24.82 -10.01 2.33
CA THR A 213 25.77 -9.20 3.10
C THR A 213 27.04 -10.01 3.38
N SER A 214 28.20 -9.47 3.00
CA SER A 214 29.50 -10.08 3.27
C SER A 214 30.57 -9.02 3.51
N VAL A 215 31.40 -9.24 4.54
CA VAL A 215 32.51 -8.34 4.91
C VAL A 215 33.54 -8.21 3.78
N SER A 216 33.72 -9.25 2.97
CA SER A 216 34.62 -9.20 1.80
C SER A 216 34.09 -8.27 0.71
N LEU A 217 32.78 -8.32 0.42
CA LEU A 217 32.11 -7.44 -0.54
C LEU A 217 32.13 -5.97 -0.08
N GLU A 218 31.98 -5.73 1.23
CA GLU A 218 32.09 -4.37 1.79
C GLU A 218 33.46 -3.72 1.51
N LYS A 219 34.55 -4.51 1.55
CA LYS A 219 35.90 -4.02 1.23
C LYS A 219 36.07 -3.67 -0.25
N GLN A 220 35.32 -4.32 -1.13
CA GLN A 220 35.37 -4.06 -2.58
C GLN A 220 34.40 -2.97 -3.04
N LEU A 221 33.46 -2.54 -2.19
CA LEU A 221 32.40 -1.59 -2.54
C LEU A 221 32.91 -0.32 -3.23
N VAL A 222 33.98 0.28 -2.72
CA VAL A 222 34.58 1.50 -3.32
C VAL A 222 35.03 1.24 -4.75
N ARG A 223 35.73 0.12 -4.99
CA ARG A 223 36.19 -0.27 -6.34
C ARG A 223 35.01 -0.56 -7.27
N MET A 224 33.98 -1.23 -6.76
CA MET A 224 32.77 -1.52 -7.54
C MET A 224 32.09 -0.22 -7.98
N VAL A 225 31.87 0.72 -7.05
CA VAL A 225 31.29 2.02 -7.37
C VAL A 225 32.15 2.74 -8.41
N ASP A 226 33.48 2.80 -8.23
CA ASP A 226 34.40 3.45 -9.17
C ASP A 226 34.35 2.84 -10.58
N THR A 227 34.21 1.51 -10.69
CA THR A 227 34.05 0.88 -12.01
C THR A 227 32.68 1.14 -12.65
N VAL A 228 31.60 1.12 -11.86
CA VAL A 228 30.23 1.25 -12.39
C VAL A 228 29.95 2.69 -12.82
N ILE A 229 30.50 3.71 -12.14
CA ILE A 229 30.28 5.12 -12.51
C ILE A 229 30.81 5.47 -13.90
N CYS A 230 31.84 4.76 -14.40
CA CYS A 230 32.40 4.97 -15.73
C CYS A 230 31.37 4.76 -16.86
N TYR A 231 30.33 3.97 -16.59
CA TYR A 231 29.26 3.65 -17.55
C TYR A 231 28.13 4.67 -17.59
N LEU A 232 28.08 5.61 -16.65
CA LEU A 232 27.02 6.63 -16.59
C LEU A 232 27.04 7.62 -17.77
N GLY A 233 28.19 7.76 -18.42
CA GLY A 233 28.37 8.63 -19.60
C GLY A 233 28.07 7.96 -20.94
N SER A 234 27.88 6.63 -20.97
CA SER A 234 27.72 5.85 -22.20
C SER A 234 26.25 5.58 -22.50
N SER A 235 25.72 6.19 -23.56
CA SER A 235 24.33 5.99 -24.00
C SER A 235 24.13 4.73 -24.86
N GLU A 236 25.20 4.01 -25.19
CA GLU A 236 25.17 2.84 -26.07
C GLU A 236 24.42 1.65 -25.45
N GLN A 237 23.49 1.07 -26.22
CA GLN A 237 22.72 -0.13 -25.88
C GLN A 237 22.04 -0.12 -24.49
N ASN A 238 21.72 1.04 -23.90
CA ASN A 238 21.15 1.17 -22.55
C ASN A 238 22.05 0.69 -21.40
N ILE A 239 23.38 0.62 -21.56
CA ILE A 239 24.28 0.19 -20.47
C ILE A 239 24.22 1.13 -19.26
N CYS A 240 24.03 2.44 -19.49
CA CYS A 240 23.85 3.42 -18.42
C CYS A 240 22.68 3.08 -17.48
N GLU A 241 21.58 2.52 -18.00
CA GLU A 241 20.44 2.13 -17.16
C GLU A 241 20.78 0.98 -16.22
N GLU A 242 21.47 -0.03 -16.73
CA GLU A 242 21.91 -1.16 -15.91
C GLU A 242 22.97 -0.72 -14.89
N ALA A 243 23.83 0.24 -15.25
CA ALA A 243 24.78 0.83 -14.32
C ALA A 243 24.08 1.60 -13.19
N ILE A 244 23.09 2.45 -13.50
CA ILE A 244 22.33 3.18 -12.49
C ILE A 244 21.56 2.21 -11.58
N LYS A 245 20.90 1.19 -12.13
CA LYS A 245 20.20 0.15 -11.34
C LYS A 245 21.16 -0.56 -10.38
N CYS A 246 22.35 -0.93 -10.87
CA CYS A 246 23.39 -1.52 -10.03
C CYS A 246 23.81 -0.58 -8.90
N LEU A 247 24.03 0.72 -9.18
CA LEU A 247 24.35 1.71 -8.16
C LEU A 247 23.22 1.90 -7.13
N ILE A 248 21.95 1.87 -7.55
CA ILE A 248 20.79 1.93 -6.65
C ILE A 248 20.82 0.76 -5.66
N GLU A 249 21.03 -0.45 -6.14
CA GLU A 249 21.08 -1.65 -5.29
C GLU A 249 22.29 -1.64 -4.34
N LEU A 250 23.45 -1.17 -4.83
CA LEU A 250 24.63 -0.95 -4.00
C LEU A 250 24.41 0.09 -2.90
N ALA A 251 23.61 1.12 -3.16
CA ALA A 251 23.23 2.12 -2.17
C ALA A 251 22.11 1.64 -1.21
N GLY A 252 21.19 0.79 -1.67
CA GLY A 252 19.93 0.44 -1.01
C GLY A 252 19.92 -0.84 -0.17
N SER A 253 21.00 -1.63 -0.19
CA SER A 253 21.08 -2.91 0.56
C SER A 253 20.66 -2.78 2.03
N LYS A 254 19.89 -3.77 2.54
CA LYS A 254 19.49 -3.89 3.95
C LYS A 254 20.71 -4.21 4.82
N ARG A 255 21.53 -3.20 5.01
CA ARG A 255 22.87 -3.28 5.59
C ARG A 255 22.82 -2.80 7.05
N ASP A 256 23.48 -3.52 7.96
CA ASP A 256 23.61 -3.13 9.36
C ASP A 256 24.27 -1.74 9.49
N LYS A 257 24.05 -1.03 10.61
CA LYS A 257 24.52 0.36 10.82
C LYS A 257 25.99 0.62 10.44
N HIS A 258 26.88 -0.34 10.69
CA HIS A 258 28.31 -0.23 10.35
C HIS A 258 28.54 -0.16 8.83
N SER A 259 27.86 -1.03 8.08
CA SER A 259 27.96 -1.13 6.63
C SER A 259 27.29 0.05 5.90
N THR A 260 26.34 0.73 6.55
CA THR A 260 25.78 2.00 6.09
C THR A 260 26.84 3.10 6.03
N SER A 261 27.73 3.22 7.03
CA SER A 261 28.80 4.21 7.05
C SER A 261 29.81 4.01 5.91
N ILE A 262 30.17 2.76 5.63
CA ILE A 262 31.07 2.40 4.52
C ILE A 262 30.42 2.79 3.19
N THR A 263 29.12 2.49 3.03
CA THR A 263 28.37 2.83 1.81
C THR A 263 28.30 4.34 1.60
N ILE A 264 28.05 5.13 2.65
CA ILE A 264 28.08 6.60 2.56
C ILE A 264 29.46 7.07 2.10
N SER A 265 30.55 6.55 2.69
CA SER A 265 31.91 6.95 2.31
C SER A 265 32.28 6.57 0.86
N ALA A 266 31.67 5.53 0.30
CA ALA A 266 31.91 5.10 -1.08
C ALA A 266 31.21 6.00 -2.11
N PHE A 267 29.98 6.45 -1.82
CA PHE A 267 29.15 7.21 -2.76
C PHE A 267 29.33 8.74 -2.64
N PHE A 268 29.55 9.28 -1.44
CA PHE A 268 29.69 10.72 -1.22
C PHE A 268 31.14 11.18 -1.42
N ARG A 269 31.69 10.86 -2.59
CA ARG A 269 33.00 11.31 -3.09
C ARG A 269 32.80 12.22 -4.30
N SER A 270 33.74 13.13 -4.53
CA SER A 270 33.67 14.13 -5.60
C SER A 270 33.56 13.47 -6.99
N GLU A 271 34.25 12.36 -7.21
CA GLU A 271 34.27 11.64 -8.49
C GLU A 271 32.89 11.07 -8.84
N VAL A 272 32.20 10.49 -7.85
CA VAL A 272 30.90 9.85 -8.02
C VAL A 272 29.81 10.90 -8.27
N LEU A 273 29.76 11.94 -7.44
CA LEU A 273 28.73 12.99 -7.56
C LEU A 273 28.94 13.87 -8.78
N SER A 274 30.18 14.16 -9.18
CA SER A 274 30.45 14.88 -10.43
C SER A 274 30.03 14.08 -11.66
N ALA A 275 30.28 12.77 -11.69
CA ALA A 275 29.82 11.89 -12.76
C ALA A 275 28.28 11.86 -12.83
N LEU A 276 27.61 11.73 -11.68
CA LEU A 276 26.15 11.75 -11.59
C LEU A 276 25.56 13.09 -12.07
N LEU A 277 26.11 14.22 -11.61
CA LEU A 277 25.66 15.55 -12.02
C LEU A 277 25.87 15.78 -13.52
N LYS A 278 26.98 15.31 -14.09
CA LYS A 278 27.24 15.37 -15.54
C LYS A 278 26.22 14.53 -16.33
N THR A 279 25.86 13.35 -15.86
CA THR A 279 24.82 12.53 -16.49
C THR A 279 23.45 13.20 -16.42
N ILE A 280 23.11 13.82 -15.28
CA ILE A 280 21.87 14.59 -15.12
C ILE A 280 21.84 15.78 -16.09
N SER A 281 22.93 16.54 -16.20
CA SER A 281 22.99 17.69 -17.10
C SER A 281 22.86 17.28 -18.56
N LEU A 282 23.60 16.24 -18.99
CA LEU A 282 23.51 15.71 -20.36
C LEU A 282 22.10 15.22 -20.70
N ALA A 283 21.46 14.51 -19.77
CA ALA A 283 20.11 14.01 -19.98
C ALA A 283 19.06 15.14 -19.97
N ASN A 284 19.29 16.21 -19.20
CA ASN A 284 18.45 17.40 -19.19
C ASN A 284 18.63 18.29 -20.43
N GLU A 285 19.78 18.25 -21.10
CA GLU A 285 19.96 18.91 -22.40
C GLU A 285 19.36 18.09 -23.55
N GLY A 286 19.40 16.76 -23.44
CA GLY A 286 18.97 15.83 -24.49
C GLY A 286 17.49 15.43 -24.50
N TYR A 287 16.69 15.76 -23.47
CA TYR A 287 15.32 15.20 -23.36
C TYR A 287 14.37 15.65 -24.49
N GLN A 288 14.60 16.82 -25.09
CA GLN A 288 13.78 17.29 -26.23
C GLN A 288 14.04 16.45 -27.50
N ILE A 289 15.11 15.66 -27.51
CA ILE A 289 15.62 14.94 -28.67
C ILE A 289 15.26 13.44 -28.61
N SER A 290 15.15 12.84 -27.41
CA SER A 290 14.81 11.41 -27.27
C SER A 290 14.20 11.05 -25.91
N GLU A 291 13.18 10.17 -25.93
CA GLU A 291 12.55 9.55 -24.76
C GLU A 291 13.56 8.79 -23.87
N GLN A 292 14.66 8.31 -24.46
CA GLN A 292 15.72 7.61 -23.74
C GLN A 292 16.40 8.51 -22.70
N PHE A 293 16.64 9.79 -23.03
CA PHE A 293 17.24 10.74 -22.07
C PHE A 293 16.31 11.02 -20.90
N TYR A 294 14.99 11.06 -21.13
CA TYR A 294 14.04 11.20 -20.04
C TYR A 294 14.01 9.97 -19.12
N ARG A 295 14.15 8.76 -19.68
CA ARG A 295 14.30 7.53 -18.90
C ARG A 295 15.58 7.56 -18.05
N TYR A 296 16.70 8.04 -18.60
CA TYR A 296 17.95 8.24 -17.84
C TYR A 296 17.79 9.24 -16.70
N LEU A 297 17.04 10.34 -16.89
CA LEU A 297 16.71 11.29 -15.80
C LEU A 297 15.91 10.62 -14.68
N LYS A 298 14.92 9.79 -15.01
CA LYS A 298 14.12 9.05 -14.02
C LYS A 298 14.99 8.10 -13.19
N PHE A 299 15.85 7.31 -13.84
CA PHE A 299 16.78 6.43 -13.12
C PHE A 299 17.78 7.21 -12.26
N SER A 300 18.33 8.32 -12.77
CA SER A 300 19.25 9.17 -12.01
C SER A 300 18.57 9.79 -10.77
N CYS A 301 17.31 10.19 -10.90
CA CYS A 301 16.50 10.69 -9.78
C CYS A 301 16.29 9.60 -8.72
N GLN A 302 15.97 8.36 -9.13
CA GLN A 302 15.85 7.22 -8.21
C GLN A 302 17.15 6.92 -7.46
N LEU A 303 18.31 7.05 -8.12
CA LEU A 303 19.61 6.95 -7.46
C LEU A 303 19.80 8.05 -6.41
N VAL A 304 19.48 9.31 -6.76
CA VAL A 304 19.52 10.43 -5.80
C VAL A 304 18.58 10.20 -4.62
N VAL A 305 17.37 9.69 -4.85
CA VAL A 305 16.43 9.33 -3.77
C VAL A 305 17.00 8.23 -2.87
N SER A 306 17.59 7.20 -3.46
CA SER A 306 18.20 6.09 -2.73
C SER A 306 19.36 6.56 -1.85
N LEU A 307 20.21 7.45 -2.38
CA LEU A 307 21.29 8.10 -1.62
C LEU A 307 20.75 9.04 -0.53
N GLY A 308 19.65 9.75 -0.79
CA GLY A 308 18.94 10.55 0.20
C GLY A 308 18.42 9.70 1.37
N GLY A 309 17.79 8.56 1.05
CA GLY A 309 17.35 7.59 2.05
C GLY A 309 18.51 7.00 2.85
N LEU A 310 19.66 6.75 2.21
CA LEU A 310 20.88 6.29 2.87
C LEU A 310 21.39 7.32 3.89
N LEU A 311 21.48 8.60 3.51
CA LEU A 311 21.87 9.67 4.43
C LEU A 311 20.89 9.85 5.58
N SER A 312 19.58 9.87 5.28
CA SER A 312 18.54 10.08 6.30
C SER A 312 18.53 8.97 7.36
N LYS A 313 18.84 7.72 6.98
CA LYS A 313 18.90 6.59 7.92
C LYS A 313 20.26 6.44 8.61
N GLY A 314 21.35 6.75 7.91
CA GLY A 314 22.71 6.40 8.32
C GLY A 314 23.53 7.52 8.95
N TRP A 315 23.24 8.79 8.65
CA TRP A 315 24.11 9.89 9.06
C TRP A 315 23.79 10.40 10.47
N THR A 316 24.63 10.05 11.44
CA THR A 316 24.47 10.49 12.84
C THR A 316 25.49 11.53 13.29
N ASP A 317 26.54 11.76 12.50
CA ASP A 317 27.58 12.73 12.85
C ASP A 317 27.03 14.16 12.75
N LYS A 318 27.49 15.03 13.65
CA LYS A 318 27.16 16.46 13.67
C LYS A 318 27.85 17.24 12.55
N SER A 319 28.84 16.64 11.89
CA SER A 319 29.50 17.23 10.73
C SER A 319 28.59 17.21 9.49
N THR A 320 28.84 18.14 8.57
CA THR A 320 28.19 18.16 7.25
C THR A 320 28.68 16.97 6.43
N PRO A 321 27.79 16.20 5.77
CA PRO A 321 28.21 15.11 4.90
C PRO A 321 29.16 15.60 3.79
N PRO A 322 30.11 14.76 3.34
CA PRO A 322 30.99 15.12 2.24
C PRO A 322 30.17 15.35 0.95
N GLU A 323 30.55 16.35 0.16
CA GLU A 323 29.86 16.74 -1.09
C GLU A 323 28.34 16.99 -0.95
N PHE A 324 27.87 17.31 0.27
CA PHE A 324 26.44 17.46 0.54
C PHE A 324 25.79 18.60 -0.25
N GLU A 325 26.52 19.70 -0.48
CA GLU A 325 26.03 20.81 -1.29
C GLU A 325 25.76 20.38 -2.73
N ALA A 326 26.71 19.67 -3.36
CA ALA A 326 26.53 19.15 -4.72
C ALA A 326 25.33 18.19 -4.83
N PHE A 327 25.17 17.30 -3.84
CA PHE A 327 24.01 16.42 -3.74
C PHE A 327 22.70 17.20 -3.61
N LEU A 328 22.64 18.18 -2.72
CA LEU A 328 21.44 19.00 -2.51
C LEU A 328 21.08 19.84 -3.75
N MET A 329 22.07 20.29 -4.52
CA MET A 329 21.83 20.98 -5.80
C MET A 329 21.21 20.04 -6.83
N ALA A 330 21.59 18.75 -6.86
CA ALA A 330 20.92 17.75 -7.70
C ALA A 330 19.45 17.57 -7.29
N VAL A 331 19.18 17.46 -5.98
CA VAL A 331 17.81 17.35 -5.44
C VAL A 331 16.98 18.58 -5.80
N LEU A 332 17.55 19.78 -5.66
CA LEU A 332 16.90 21.03 -6.02
C LEU A 332 16.59 21.09 -7.51
N ALA A 333 17.53 20.69 -8.38
CA ALA A 333 17.32 20.65 -9.82
C ALA A 333 16.12 19.76 -10.20
N PHE A 334 16.01 18.57 -9.60
CA PHE A 334 14.86 17.69 -9.80
C PHE A 334 13.55 18.27 -9.26
N PHE A 335 13.58 18.96 -8.10
CA PHE A 335 12.39 19.62 -7.56
C PHE A 335 11.88 20.77 -8.45
N THR A 336 12.78 21.47 -9.14
CA THR A 336 12.43 22.57 -10.06
C THR A 336 12.09 22.11 -11.47
N HIS A 337 12.37 20.86 -11.83
CA HIS A 337 12.19 20.33 -13.18
C HIS A 337 10.71 20.17 -13.56
N ASP A 338 10.32 20.34 -14.83
CA ASP A 338 8.90 20.35 -15.26
C ASP A 338 8.13 19.03 -15.07
N SER A 339 8.82 17.88 -15.11
CA SER A 339 8.23 16.55 -14.83
C SER A 339 7.71 16.41 -13.39
N LEU A 340 6.42 16.06 -13.26
CA LEU A 340 5.78 15.83 -11.97
C LEU A 340 6.40 14.66 -11.17
N ILE A 341 6.79 13.57 -11.83
CA ILE A 341 7.42 12.41 -11.16
C ILE A 341 8.72 12.85 -10.48
N LEU A 342 9.57 13.60 -11.20
CA LEU A 342 10.86 14.05 -10.67
C LEU A 342 10.69 15.02 -9.49
N LYS A 343 9.72 15.93 -9.57
CA LYS A 343 9.38 16.82 -8.43
C LYS A 343 8.93 16.04 -7.20
N TYR A 344 8.07 15.04 -7.42
CA TYR A 344 7.51 14.22 -6.36
C TYR A 344 8.58 13.44 -5.60
N GLU A 345 9.47 12.77 -6.34
CA GLU A 345 10.57 11.99 -5.80
C GLU A 345 11.59 12.87 -5.05
N ALA A 346 11.98 14.02 -5.63
CA ALA A 346 12.86 14.97 -4.96
C ALA A 346 12.26 15.54 -3.65
N CYS A 347 10.94 15.77 -3.63
CA CYS A 347 10.25 16.25 -2.44
C CYS A 347 10.29 15.24 -1.28
N ASP A 348 10.30 13.94 -1.56
CA ASP A 348 10.44 12.89 -0.53
C ASP A 348 11.79 12.97 0.19
N VAL A 349 12.87 13.19 -0.56
CA VAL A 349 14.22 13.39 0.01
C VAL A 349 14.23 14.62 0.93
N LEU A 350 13.70 15.75 0.47
CA LEU A 350 13.66 16.98 1.26
C LEU A 350 12.88 16.77 2.57
N LEU A 351 11.73 16.10 2.53
CA LEU A 351 10.95 15.74 3.71
C LEU A 351 11.72 14.86 4.70
N SER A 352 12.41 13.84 4.17
CA SER A 352 13.22 12.93 4.99
C SER A 352 14.35 13.66 5.73
N PHE A 353 14.91 14.72 5.14
CA PHE A 353 15.92 15.56 5.78
C PHE A 353 15.33 16.59 6.73
N SER A 354 14.15 17.13 6.45
CA SER A 354 13.45 18.07 7.33
C SER A 354 13.03 17.47 8.66
N SER A 355 12.78 16.15 8.70
CA SER A 355 12.51 15.40 9.93
C SER A 355 13.77 14.90 10.65
N HIS A 356 14.94 14.98 10.00
CA HIS A 356 16.18 14.46 10.54
C HIS A 356 16.82 15.41 11.57
N ALA A 357 17.30 14.86 12.69
CA ALA A 357 17.75 15.66 13.84
C ALA A 357 19.02 16.51 13.58
N VAL A 358 19.92 16.04 12.70
CA VAL A 358 21.18 16.72 12.36
C VAL A 358 21.06 17.49 11.04
N LEU A 359 20.87 16.78 9.92
CA LEU A 359 20.78 17.36 8.57
C LEU A 359 19.84 18.57 8.43
N ARG A 360 18.72 18.61 9.16
CA ARG A 360 17.82 19.78 9.18
C ARG A 360 18.52 21.08 9.59
N LYS A 361 19.55 21.00 10.44
CA LYS A 361 20.30 22.14 10.99
C LYS A 361 21.49 22.52 10.12
N ASP A 362 21.74 21.81 9.03
CA ASP A 362 22.84 22.12 8.12
C ASP A 362 22.57 23.43 7.34
N PRO A 363 23.55 24.35 7.24
CA PRO A 363 23.37 25.61 6.52
C PRO A 363 23.07 25.45 5.02
N CYS A 364 23.64 24.46 4.35
CA CYS A 364 23.37 24.21 2.93
C CYS A 364 21.94 23.71 2.74
N PHE A 365 21.49 22.79 3.60
CA PHE A 365 20.11 22.32 3.57
C PHE A 365 19.11 23.45 3.83
N MET A 366 19.37 24.31 4.82
CA MET A 366 18.52 25.48 5.09
C MET A 366 18.40 26.42 3.88
N ARG A 367 19.49 26.64 3.13
CA ARG A 367 19.46 27.44 1.89
C ARG A 367 18.59 26.81 0.82
N VAL A 368 18.73 25.50 0.60
CA VAL A 368 17.91 24.77 -0.40
C VAL A 368 16.43 24.78 -0.02
N ILE A 369 16.10 24.62 1.26
CA ILE A 369 14.71 24.75 1.72
C ILE A 369 14.17 26.16 1.47
N CYS A 370 14.94 27.23 1.71
CA CYS A 370 14.50 28.58 1.37
C CYS A 370 14.16 28.73 -0.12
N GLU A 371 14.96 28.16 -1.02
CA GLU A 371 14.71 28.20 -2.46
C GLU A 371 13.45 27.41 -2.87
N VAL A 372 13.29 26.21 -2.30
CA VAL A 372 12.09 25.37 -2.49
C VAL A 372 10.82 26.10 -2.03
N LEU A 373 10.87 26.73 -0.85
CA LEU A 373 9.75 27.47 -0.28
C LEU A 373 9.41 28.72 -1.11
N SER A 374 10.41 29.41 -1.67
CA SER A 374 10.20 30.54 -2.58
C SER A 374 9.44 30.12 -3.86
N ASN A 375 9.72 28.93 -4.39
CA ASN A 375 9.12 28.42 -5.62
C ASN A 375 7.85 27.57 -5.39
N THR A 376 7.38 27.46 -4.15
CA THR A 376 6.30 26.53 -3.80
C THR A 376 4.97 26.86 -4.47
N VAL A 377 4.59 28.14 -4.57
CA VAL A 377 3.33 28.54 -5.25
C VAL A 377 3.32 28.05 -6.69
N MET A 378 4.41 28.27 -7.43
CA MET A 378 4.57 27.79 -8.81
C MET A 378 4.58 26.27 -8.91
N ALA A 379 5.20 25.59 -7.94
CA ALA A 379 5.26 24.13 -7.91
C ALA A 379 3.88 23.49 -7.72
N ILE A 380 3.01 24.08 -6.90
CA ILE A 380 1.67 23.54 -6.62
C ILE A 380 0.58 24.03 -7.57
N MET A 381 0.92 24.83 -8.60
CA MET A 381 -0.03 25.20 -9.66
C MET A 381 -0.45 23.98 -10.48
N LYS A 382 -1.75 23.84 -10.73
CA LYS A 382 -2.34 22.72 -11.45
C LYS A 382 -2.15 22.89 -12.96
N GLU A 383 -0.91 22.76 -13.39
CA GLU A 383 -0.49 22.93 -14.77
C GLU A 383 0.31 21.71 -15.23
N GLY A 384 0.02 21.22 -16.43
CA GLY A 384 0.71 20.08 -17.03
C GLY A 384 -0.14 18.84 -17.23
N CYS A 385 -1.46 18.92 -17.12
CA CYS A 385 -2.36 17.78 -17.34
C CYS A 385 -2.15 17.20 -18.76
N PRO A 386 -2.13 15.87 -18.97
CA PRO A 386 -1.90 15.29 -20.29
C PRO A 386 -2.79 15.85 -21.41
N SER A 387 -4.05 16.15 -21.12
CA SER A 387 -5.02 16.73 -22.08
C SER A 387 -4.94 18.26 -22.23
N GLN A 388 -4.17 18.96 -21.39
CA GLN A 388 -4.17 20.42 -21.30
C GLN A 388 -3.62 21.08 -22.57
N LYS A 389 -4.28 22.15 -23.02
CA LYS A 389 -3.85 23.01 -24.14
C LYS A 389 -3.65 24.46 -23.66
N PRO A 390 -2.66 25.21 -24.20
CA PRO A 390 -1.66 24.78 -25.17
C PRO A 390 -0.64 23.80 -24.56
N PHE A 391 -0.02 22.97 -25.40
CA PHE A 391 1.03 22.07 -24.96
C PHE A 391 2.26 22.87 -24.52
N ASN A 392 2.70 22.63 -23.28
CA ASN A 392 3.92 23.17 -22.69
C ASN A 392 4.87 22.02 -22.28
N ALA A 393 6.06 22.35 -21.76
CA ALA A 393 7.03 21.35 -21.31
C ALA A 393 6.45 20.38 -20.25
N LYS A 394 5.63 20.88 -19.30
CA LYS A 394 4.98 20.04 -18.27
C LYS A 394 4.01 19.02 -18.86
N THR A 395 3.21 19.43 -19.86
CA THR A 395 2.29 18.52 -20.56
C THR A 395 3.03 17.47 -21.37
N HIS A 396 4.20 17.81 -21.95
CA HIS A 396 5.03 16.86 -22.69
C HIS A 396 5.47 15.70 -21.79
N PHE A 397 6.06 16.00 -20.63
CA PHE A 397 6.46 14.94 -19.68
C PHE A 397 5.26 14.16 -19.15
N SER A 398 4.15 14.83 -18.87
CA SER A 398 2.96 14.16 -18.34
C SER A 398 2.36 13.17 -19.35
N ARG A 399 2.42 13.45 -20.66
CA ARG A 399 1.99 12.51 -21.71
C ARG A 399 2.92 11.30 -21.89
N LEU A 400 4.15 11.38 -21.39
CA LEU A 400 5.10 10.25 -21.38
C LEU A 400 4.92 9.37 -20.12
N ASP A 401 4.41 9.94 -19.04
CA ASP A 401 4.33 9.28 -17.74
C ASP A 401 2.93 8.75 -17.37
N PHE A 402 1.87 9.37 -17.90
CA PHE A 402 0.49 9.06 -17.54
C PHE A 402 -0.33 8.73 -18.78
N ASP A 403 -1.17 7.71 -18.66
CA ASP A 403 -2.09 7.33 -19.75
C ASP A 403 -3.29 8.29 -19.82
N ASP A 404 -3.74 8.80 -18.66
CA ASP A 404 -4.86 9.72 -18.56
C ASP A 404 -4.68 10.83 -17.49
N ASP A 405 -5.62 11.79 -17.49
CA ASP A 405 -5.63 12.92 -16.57
C ASP A 405 -5.90 12.51 -15.10
N SER A 406 -6.55 11.35 -14.87
CA SER A 406 -6.89 10.86 -13.54
C SER A 406 -5.65 10.35 -12.81
N GLU A 407 -4.79 9.58 -13.50
CA GLU A 407 -3.50 9.14 -12.97
C GLU A 407 -2.61 10.34 -12.61
N TRP A 408 -2.56 11.33 -13.49
CA TRP A 408 -1.83 12.58 -13.26
C TRP A 408 -2.37 13.31 -12.02
N HIS A 409 -3.69 13.49 -11.89
CA HIS A 409 -4.30 14.14 -10.72
C HIS A 409 -4.01 13.41 -9.41
N ASN A 410 -3.98 12.07 -9.44
CA ASN A 410 -3.68 11.24 -8.28
C ASN A 410 -2.26 11.52 -7.77
N LEU A 411 -1.25 11.47 -8.65
CA LEU A 411 0.12 11.78 -8.25
C LEU A 411 0.27 13.25 -7.84
N PHE A 412 -0.36 14.16 -8.57
CA PHE A 412 -0.29 15.60 -8.29
C PHE A 412 -0.89 15.95 -6.93
N THR A 413 -1.97 15.27 -6.53
CA THR A 413 -2.58 15.44 -5.21
C THR A 413 -1.66 14.92 -4.10
N ARG A 414 -1.01 13.76 -4.31
CA ARG A 414 0.01 13.23 -3.38
C ARG A 414 1.19 14.19 -3.26
N PHE A 415 1.67 14.74 -4.38
CA PHE A 415 2.72 15.76 -4.41
C PHE A 415 2.34 17.00 -3.59
N ARG A 416 1.15 17.58 -3.83
CA ARG A 416 0.65 18.74 -3.05
C ARG A 416 0.58 18.45 -1.56
N SER A 417 0.18 17.24 -1.16
CA SER A 417 0.13 16.82 0.24
C SER A 417 1.52 16.72 0.87
N ARG A 418 2.52 16.24 0.12
CA ARG A 418 3.93 16.22 0.55
C ARG A 418 4.51 17.63 0.70
N VAL A 419 4.21 18.54 -0.23
CA VAL A 419 4.62 19.94 -0.13
C VAL A 419 4.00 20.62 1.10
N GLN A 420 2.74 20.30 1.44
CA GLN A 420 2.12 20.78 2.69
C GLN A 420 2.89 20.32 3.92
N LEU A 421 3.26 19.03 4.00
CA LEU A 421 4.10 18.52 5.07
C LEU A 421 5.47 19.21 5.11
N LEU A 422 6.06 19.50 3.95
CA LEU A 422 7.37 20.15 3.85
C LEU A 422 7.32 21.57 4.41
N ILE A 423 6.28 22.34 4.08
CA ILE A 423 6.04 23.66 4.68
C ILE A 423 5.86 23.50 6.20
N SER A 424 4.97 22.61 6.64
CA SER A 424 4.64 22.42 8.06
C SER A 424 5.85 22.06 8.92
N GLU A 425 6.69 21.13 8.47
CA GLU A 425 7.86 20.67 9.21
C GLU A 425 8.94 21.76 9.32
N ASN A 426 9.16 22.53 8.25
CA ASN A 426 10.19 23.57 8.22
C ASN A 426 9.72 24.94 8.74
N LEU A 427 8.40 25.12 8.91
CA LEU A 427 7.79 26.38 9.33
C LEU A 427 8.43 27.02 10.58
N PRO A 428 8.71 26.30 11.69
CA PRO A 428 9.26 26.95 12.89
C PRO A 428 10.62 27.62 12.69
N VAL A 429 11.43 27.10 11.76
CA VAL A 429 12.78 27.57 11.45
C VAL A 429 12.74 28.68 10.40
N HIS A 430 11.92 28.50 9.36
CA HIS A 430 11.86 29.39 8.20
C HIS A 430 10.68 30.37 8.23
N PHE A 431 10.06 30.58 9.40
CA PHE A 431 8.83 31.37 9.53
C PHE A 431 8.95 32.78 8.93
N ASN A 432 10.04 33.50 9.20
CA ASN A 432 10.26 34.84 8.67
C ASN A 432 10.40 34.85 7.14
N HIS A 433 11.09 33.86 6.57
CA HIS A 433 11.25 33.74 5.12
C HIS A 433 9.90 33.46 4.45
N LEU A 434 9.15 32.48 4.98
CA LEU A 434 7.82 32.14 4.48
C LEU A 434 6.83 33.30 4.58
N LEU A 435 6.90 34.11 5.64
CA LEU A 435 6.08 35.31 5.78
C LEU A 435 6.38 36.32 4.67
N THR A 436 7.67 36.53 4.34
CA THR A 436 8.10 37.39 3.24
C THR A 436 7.65 36.84 1.88
N VAL A 437 7.83 35.53 1.65
CA VAL A 437 7.37 34.85 0.43
C VAL A 437 5.87 35.04 0.28
N TYR A 438 5.07 34.70 1.30
CA TYR A 438 3.62 34.86 1.29
C TYR A 438 3.17 36.30 1.03
N ASN A 439 3.82 37.27 1.66
CA ASN A 439 3.53 38.69 1.43
C ASN A 439 3.74 39.06 -0.04
N ASN A 440 4.87 38.68 -0.62
CA ASN A 440 5.28 39.11 -1.95
C ASN A 440 4.54 38.34 -3.06
N THR A 441 4.40 37.02 -2.92
CA THR A 441 3.81 36.17 -3.98
C THR A 441 2.29 36.12 -3.93
N VAL A 442 1.68 36.40 -2.77
CA VAL A 442 0.23 36.30 -2.57
C VAL A 442 -0.40 37.64 -2.23
N ILE A 443 -0.08 38.20 -1.05
CA ILE A 443 -0.81 39.37 -0.52
C ILE A 443 -0.65 40.59 -1.42
N MET A 444 0.57 40.95 -1.80
CA MET A 444 0.83 42.11 -2.66
C MET A 444 0.21 41.96 -4.05
N LYS A 445 0.28 40.75 -4.64
CA LYS A 445 -0.31 40.47 -5.96
C LYS A 445 -1.84 40.66 -5.95
N VAL A 446 -2.51 40.14 -4.91
CA VAL A 446 -3.96 40.25 -4.72
C VAL A 446 -4.42 41.68 -4.42
N ILE A 447 -3.64 42.45 -3.65
CA ILE A 447 -3.99 43.83 -3.31
C ILE A 447 -3.84 44.76 -4.52
N LEU A 448 -2.76 44.58 -5.31
CA LEU A 448 -2.44 45.43 -6.45
C LEU A 448 -3.37 45.17 -7.63
N GLU A 449 -3.38 43.94 -8.16
CA GLU A 449 -4.04 43.60 -9.42
C GLU A 449 -4.80 42.26 -9.34
N PRO A 450 -5.92 42.19 -8.61
CA PRO A 450 -6.65 40.93 -8.45
C PRO A 450 -7.23 40.40 -9.78
N ASN A 451 -7.53 41.29 -10.73
CA ASN A 451 -8.11 40.95 -12.03
C ASN A 451 -7.11 40.33 -13.01
N ALA A 452 -5.79 40.47 -12.75
CA ALA A 452 -4.74 39.94 -13.61
C ALA A 452 -4.31 38.51 -13.24
N ILE A 453 -4.87 37.96 -12.17
CA ILE A 453 -4.53 36.65 -11.62
C ILE A 453 -5.38 35.59 -12.32
N SER A 454 -4.73 34.55 -12.85
CA SER A 454 -5.41 33.43 -13.49
C SER A 454 -6.05 32.48 -12.47
N ASP A 455 -7.07 31.72 -12.87
CA ASP A 455 -7.77 30.75 -12.01
C ASP A 455 -6.81 29.71 -11.40
N LEU A 456 -5.81 29.27 -12.17
CA LEU A 456 -4.79 28.32 -11.70
C LEU A 456 -3.88 28.93 -10.62
N GLU A 457 -3.56 30.21 -10.74
CA GLU A 457 -2.78 30.93 -9.73
C GLU A 457 -3.61 31.17 -8.48
N TRP A 458 -4.89 31.53 -8.61
CA TRP A 458 -5.81 31.66 -7.47
C TRP A 458 -5.87 30.35 -6.66
N GLU A 459 -6.10 29.21 -7.31
CA GLU A 459 -6.15 27.90 -6.64
C GLU A 459 -4.84 27.61 -5.89
N ALA A 460 -3.68 27.89 -6.51
CA ALA A 460 -2.37 27.66 -5.92
C ALA A 460 -2.13 28.57 -4.70
N MET A 461 -2.45 29.86 -4.81
CA MET A 461 -2.29 30.83 -3.72
C MET A 461 -3.19 30.53 -2.53
N GLN A 462 -4.43 30.11 -2.76
CA GLN A 462 -5.36 29.70 -1.71
C GLN A 462 -4.86 28.45 -0.97
N ARG A 463 -4.37 27.45 -1.70
CA ARG A 463 -3.75 26.26 -1.10
C ARG A 463 -2.50 26.61 -0.32
N PHE A 464 -1.66 27.51 -0.85
CA PHE A 464 -0.47 27.99 -0.13
C PHE A 464 -0.85 28.73 1.16
N ALA A 465 -1.87 29.60 1.13
CA ALA A 465 -2.40 30.27 2.32
C ALA A 465 -2.93 29.26 3.35
N LYS A 466 -3.63 28.23 2.91
CA LYS A 466 -4.08 27.13 3.79
C LYS A 466 -2.89 26.40 4.42
N ASN A 467 -1.88 26.04 3.63
CA ASN A 467 -0.71 25.30 4.12
C ASN A 467 0.22 26.13 5.01
N PHE A 468 0.23 27.45 4.85
CA PHE A 468 1.04 28.36 5.65
C PHE A 468 0.26 28.96 6.82
N VAL A 469 -0.73 29.82 6.54
CA VAL A 469 -1.44 30.61 7.55
C VAL A 469 -2.22 29.71 8.51
N GLN A 470 -2.94 28.70 8.02
CA GLN A 470 -3.68 27.80 8.89
C GLN A 470 -2.74 27.06 9.86
N VAL A 471 -1.61 26.55 9.35
CA VAL A 471 -0.61 25.81 10.14
C VAL A 471 0.10 26.71 11.15
N VAL A 472 0.33 27.99 10.82
CA VAL A 472 0.87 28.99 11.76
C VAL A 472 -0.03 29.13 13.00
N TYR A 473 -1.35 29.17 12.80
CA TYR A 473 -2.30 29.23 13.91
C TYR A 473 -2.45 27.88 14.63
N GLU A 474 -2.47 26.76 13.92
CA GLU A 474 -2.56 25.41 14.52
C GLU A 474 -1.34 25.07 15.39
N LYS A 475 -0.14 25.52 15.00
CA LYS A 475 1.10 25.33 15.78
C LYS A 475 1.38 26.44 16.80
N ASN A 476 0.43 27.36 17.03
CA ASN A 476 0.59 28.51 17.95
C ASN A 476 1.84 29.36 17.66
N LEU A 477 2.26 29.48 16.40
CA LEU A 477 3.42 30.30 16.00
C LEU A 477 3.02 31.75 15.72
N ALA A 478 1.72 32.02 15.61
CA ALA A 478 1.17 33.34 15.31
C ALA A 478 1.62 34.42 16.31
N GLU A 479 1.74 34.09 17.61
CA GLU A 479 2.15 35.03 18.67
C GLU A 479 3.47 35.76 18.36
N ARG A 480 4.40 35.10 17.64
CA ARG A 480 5.70 35.69 17.30
C ARG A 480 5.61 36.88 16.34
N LYS A 481 4.57 36.93 15.50
CA LYS A 481 4.38 37.92 14.42
C LYS A 481 2.90 38.29 14.24
N GLU A 482 2.13 38.26 15.32
CA GLU A 482 0.67 38.41 15.31
C GLU A 482 0.25 39.71 14.62
N LYS A 483 0.92 40.82 14.95
CA LYS A 483 0.68 42.13 14.34
C LYS A 483 0.78 42.11 12.81
N ILE A 484 1.79 41.44 12.24
CA ILE A 484 1.98 41.39 10.78
C ILE A 484 0.88 40.54 10.12
N LEU A 485 0.50 39.42 10.74
CA LEU A 485 -0.58 38.57 10.23
C LEU A 485 -1.94 39.30 10.28
N ILE A 486 -2.18 40.09 11.33
CA ILE A 486 -3.37 40.96 11.45
C ILE A 486 -3.35 42.06 10.38
N GLU A 487 -2.21 42.69 10.13
CA GLU A 487 -2.07 43.71 9.07
C GLU A 487 -2.37 43.12 7.68
N MET A 488 -1.87 41.91 7.38
CA MET A 488 -2.17 41.20 6.12
C MET A 488 -3.66 40.87 5.99
N ARG A 489 -4.27 40.35 7.06
CA ARG A 489 -5.72 40.08 7.11
C ARG A 489 -6.52 41.35 6.83
N ASP A 490 -6.23 42.43 7.56
CA ASP A 490 -6.94 43.69 7.46
C ASP A 490 -6.78 44.30 6.06
N ALA A 491 -5.59 44.19 5.46
CA ALA A 491 -5.36 44.64 4.08
C ALA A 491 -6.23 43.87 3.07
N LEU A 492 -6.38 42.54 3.22
CA LEU A 492 -7.28 41.74 2.38
C LEU A 492 -8.74 42.17 2.54
N ILE A 493 -9.22 42.35 3.76
CA ILE A 493 -10.61 42.80 4.02
C ILE A 493 -10.86 44.17 3.41
N ASN A 494 -9.94 45.12 3.62
CA ASN A 494 -10.07 46.48 3.08
C ASN A 494 -10.15 46.47 1.55
N LYS A 495 -9.35 45.62 0.88
CA LYS A 495 -9.44 45.45 -0.57
C LYS A 495 -10.76 44.80 -0.99
N MET A 496 -11.22 43.75 -0.31
CA MET A 496 -12.51 43.09 -0.59
C MET A 496 -13.69 44.06 -0.49
N LEU A 497 -13.63 45.06 0.40
CA LEU A 497 -14.67 46.08 0.51
C LEU A 497 -14.83 46.95 -0.75
N SER A 498 -13.83 47.03 -1.64
CA SER A 498 -13.93 47.76 -2.91
C SER A 498 -14.13 46.86 -4.14
N VAL A 499 -14.27 45.53 -3.96
CA VAL A 499 -14.45 44.59 -5.08
C VAL A 499 -15.94 44.36 -5.33
N ASP A 500 -16.35 44.65 -6.57
CA ASP A 500 -17.72 44.46 -7.06
C ASP A 500 -17.88 43.17 -7.90
N ASP A 501 -16.77 42.62 -8.40
CA ASP A 501 -16.75 41.36 -9.15
C ASP A 501 -16.98 40.17 -8.21
N CYS A 502 -18.02 39.40 -8.49
CA CYS A 502 -18.44 38.28 -7.64
C CYS A 502 -17.44 37.12 -7.63
N ASP A 503 -16.77 36.85 -8.76
CA ASP A 503 -15.86 35.72 -8.90
C ASP A 503 -14.53 36.06 -8.21
N ILE A 504 -14.04 37.28 -8.39
CA ILE A 504 -12.84 37.75 -7.67
C ILE A 504 -13.09 37.84 -6.16
N LEU A 505 -14.27 38.33 -5.75
CA LEU A 505 -14.63 38.36 -4.33
C LEU A 505 -14.69 36.93 -3.75
N ASN A 506 -15.18 35.96 -4.53
CA ASN A 506 -15.19 34.55 -4.15
C ASN A 506 -13.78 34.02 -3.88
N GLU A 507 -12.84 34.27 -4.80
CA GLU A 507 -11.44 33.82 -4.67
C GLU A 507 -10.72 34.49 -3.48
N MET A 508 -10.98 35.79 -3.24
CA MET A 508 -10.44 36.51 -2.09
C MET A 508 -11.00 36.01 -0.75
N LEU A 509 -12.29 35.64 -0.70
CA LEU A 509 -12.91 35.06 0.48
C LEU A 509 -12.31 33.69 0.83
N SER A 510 -12.03 32.86 -0.19
CA SER A 510 -11.30 31.59 -0.03
C SER A 510 -9.90 31.81 0.52
N LEU A 511 -9.17 32.80 -0.02
CA LEU A 511 -7.83 33.16 0.44
C LEU A 511 -7.81 33.68 1.88
N HIS A 512 -8.87 34.37 2.31
CA HIS A 512 -9.02 34.88 3.67
C HIS A 512 -9.40 33.80 4.69
N SER A 513 -10.10 32.72 4.29
CA SER A 513 -10.60 31.68 5.21
C SER A 513 -9.57 31.14 6.24
N PRO A 514 -8.28 30.93 5.90
CA PRO A 514 -7.25 30.54 6.87
C PRO A 514 -7.02 31.54 8.01
N PHE A 515 -7.34 32.82 7.83
CA PHE A 515 -7.19 33.87 8.86
C PHE A 515 -8.30 33.88 9.91
N LEU A 516 -9.33 33.03 9.83
CA LEU A 516 -10.41 33.00 10.82
C LEU A 516 -9.96 32.90 12.30
N PRO A 517 -8.89 32.17 12.69
CA PRO A 517 -8.38 32.20 14.07
C PRO A 517 -7.91 33.57 14.55
N SER A 518 -7.49 34.46 13.64
CA SER A 518 -6.94 35.78 13.98
C SER A 518 -7.97 36.74 14.61
N TYR A 519 -9.26 36.40 14.55
CA TYR A 519 -10.34 37.23 15.12
C TYR A 519 -10.60 36.94 16.59
N VAL A 520 -9.88 35.98 17.20
CA VAL A 520 -9.97 35.71 18.63
C VAL A 520 -9.64 36.99 19.40
N ASN A 521 -10.59 37.47 20.22
CA ASN A 521 -10.54 38.72 20.97
C ASN A 521 -10.63 40.03 20.16
N ASP A 522 -11.05 39.98 18.89
CA ASP A 522 -11.23 41.14 18.01
C ASP A 522 -12.65 41.20 17.42
N ASP A 523 -13.63 41.34 18.33
CA ASP A 523 -15.06 41.31 18.00
C ASP A 523 -15.47 42.40 16.99
N ALA A 524 -14.82 43.57 17.05
CA ALA A 524 -15.09 44.68 16.14
C ALA A 524 -14.73 44.33 14.68
N LYS A 525 -13.58 43.69 14.45
CA LYS A 525 -13.16 43.28 13.10
C LYS A 525 -13.95 42.05 12.64
N LEU A 526 -14.33 41.16 13.55
CA LEU A 526 -15.23 40.05 13.23
C LEU A 526 -16.59 40.55 12.74
N HIS A 527 -17.14 41.62 13.34
CA HIS A 527 -18.36 42.28 12.87
C HIS A 527 -18.21 42.89 11.48
N ILE A 528 -17.06 43.47 11.15
CA ILE A 528 -16.77 43.99 9.80
C ILE A 528 -16.74 42.84 8.79
N TYR A 529 -16.11 41.71 9.14
CA TYR A 529 -16.10 40.52 8.28
C TYR A 529 -17.52 39.94 8.08
N PHE A 530 -18.35 39.87 9.11
CA PHE A 530 -19.76 39.48 8.96
C PHE A 530 -20.55 40.45 8.08
N SER A 531 -20.26 41.74 8.15
CA SER A 531 -20.89 42.74 7.29
C SER A 531 -20.48 42.54 5.83
N LEU A 532 -19.23 42.16 5.57
CA LEU A 532 -18.74 41.77 4.25
C LEU A 532 -19.43 40.50 3.74
N LEU A 533 -19.55 39.45 4.56
CA LEU A 533 -20.27 38.22 4.20
C LEU A 533 -21.75 38.52 3.91
N ARG A 534 -22.40 39.38 4.71
CA ARG A 534 -23.77 39.84 4.43
C ARG A 534 -23.87 40.58 3.11
N ARG A 535 -22.91 41.48 2.81
CA ARG A 535 -22.87 42.19 1.53
C ARG A 535 -22.71 41.22 0.37
N SER A 536 -21.81 40.25 0.50
CA SER A 536 -21.57 39.21 -0.50
C SER A 536 -22.85 38.39 -0.78
N LEU A 537 -23.61 38.02 0.26
CA LEU A 537 -24.91 37.36 0.08
C LEU A 537 -25.92 38.23 -0.69
N VAL A 538 -25.99 39.53 -0.39
CA VAL A 538 -26.90 40.47 -1.07
C VAL A 538 -26.48 40.66 -2.53
N MET A 539 -25.17 40.80 -2.80
CA MET A 539 -24.63 40.91 -4.15
C MET A 539 -24.82 39.62 -4.96
N SER A 540 -24.81 38.46 -4.30
CA SER A 540 -24.90 37.14 -4.94
C SER A 540 -26.30 36.75 -5.46
N SER A 541 -27.27 37.67 -5.51
CA SER A 541 -28.65 37.38 -5.94
C SER A 541 -28.74 36.69 -7.31
N SER A 542 -27.74 36.87 -8.18
CA SER A 542 -27.60 36.21 -9.48
C SER A 542 -26.46 35.17 -9.56
N ASN A 543 -25.52 35.12 -8.60
CA ASN A 543 -24.37 34.21 -8.60
C ASN A 543 -24.50 33.16 -7.48
N LYS A 544 -25.01 31.97 -7.84
CA LYS A 544 -25.26 30.86 -6.89
C LYS A 544 -23.98 30.35 -6.22
N ILE A 545 -22.82 30.45 -6.87
CA ILE A 545 -21.53 29.94 -6.35
C ILE A 545 -21.10 30.80 -5.17
N LEU A 546 -21.07 32.12 -5.34
CA LEU A 546 -20.73 33.07 -4.28
C LEU A 546 -21.71 32.96 -3.10
N SER A 547 -23.01 32.80 -3.38
CA SER A 547 -24.04 32.63 -2.36
C SER A 547 -23.76 31.40 -1.47
N ARG A 548 -23.56 30.23 -2.09
CA ARG A 548 -23.26 28.97 -1.37
C ARG A 548 -21.95 29.06 -0.60
N HIS A 549 -20.89 29.60 -1.21
CA HIS A 549 -19.60 29.75 -0.55
C HIS A 549 -19.69 30.69 0.67
N THR A 550 -20.41 31.79 0.55
CA THR A 550 -20.60 32.74 1.65
C THR A 550 -21.38 32.12 2.82
N VAL A 551 -22.43 31.32 2.53
CA VAL A 551 -23.12 30.54 3.57
C VAL A 551 -22.17 29.53 4.24
N SER A 552 -21.33 28.83 3.46
CA SER A 552 -20.32 27.91 4.00
C SER A 552 -19.34 28.63 4.93
N LEU A 553 -18.87 29.83 4.57
CA LEU A 553 -17.99 30.64 5.41
C LEU A 553 -18.68 31.11 6.69
N ILE A 554 -19.96 31.53 6.61
CA ILE A 554 -20.77 31.84 7.79
C ILE A 554 -20.81 30.62 8.71
N LEU A 555 -21.12 29.42 8.20
CA LEU A 555 -21.15 28.18 8.96
C LEU A 555 -19.78 27.81 9.57
N ARG A 556 -18.67 28.05 8.87
CA ARG A 556 -17.33 27.86 9.46
C ARG A 556 -17.07 28.84 10.59
N VAL A 557 -17.48 30.11 10.46
CA VAL A 557 -17.38 31.11 11.51
C VAL A 557 -18.25 30.70 12.71
N VAL A 558 -19.49 30.25 12.48
CA VAL A 558 -20.40 29.66 13.48
C VAL A 558 -19.73 28.52 14.25
N GLN A 559 -19.11 27.58 13.53
CA GLN A 559 -18.46 26.42 14.12
C GLN A 559 -17.20 26.79 14.90
N LYS A 560 -16.42 27.75 14.41
CA LYS A 560 -15.16 28.19 15.02
C LYS A 560 -15.37 29.12 16.22
N PHE A 561 -16.50 29.83 16.23
CA PHE A 561 -16.97 30.64 17.34
C PHE A 561 -18.31 30.09 17.88
N PRO A 562 -18.35 28.83 18.39
CA PRO A 562 -19.58 28.13 18.76
C PRO A 562 -20.26 28.75 19.98
N ILE A 563 -19.56 29.66 20.68
CA ILE A 563 -20.11 30.55 21.72
C ILE A 563 -21.36 31.29 21.20
N TYR A 564 -21.53 31.41 19.86
CA TYR A 564 -22.65 32.06 19.19
C TYR A 564 -23.89 31.16 18.86
N PHE A 565 -23.83 29.79 18.85
CA PHE A 565 -24.96 28.91 18.39
C PHE A 565 -25.32 27.74 19.35
N LYS A 566 -26.62 27.57 19.71
CA LYS A 566 -27.08 26.97 21.00
C LYS A 566 -27.13 25.42 21.17
N LEU A 567 -27.58 24.59 20.20
CA LEU A 567 -27.81 23.13 20.43
C LEU A 567 -26.53 22.27 20.32
N ARG A 568 -25.75 22.44 19.24
CA ARG A 568 -24.44 21.75 19.08
C ARG A 568 -23.48 22.14 20.19
N ARG A 569 -23.50 23.41 20.64
CA ARG A 569 -22.79 23.85 21.85
C ARG A 569 -23.23 23.07 23.08
N ALA A 570 -24.54 22.91 23.32
CA ALA A 570 -25.02 22.17 24.48
C ALA A 570 -24.52 20.72 24.48
N LEU A 571 -24.64 20.00 23.36
CA LEU A 571 -24.18 18.61 23.26
C LEU A 571 -22.64 18.49 23.33
N ALA A 572 -21.89 19.36 22.65
CA ALA A 572 -20.43 19.37 22.72
C ALA A 572 -19.91 19.75 24.11
N CYS A 573 -20.57 20.69 24.80
CA CYS A 573 -20.25 21.03 26.19
C CYS A 573 -20.55 19.86 27.13
N ILE A 574 -21.69 19.18 26.98
CA ILE A 574 -22.02 17.99 27.76
C ILE A 574 -21.00 16.88 27.50
N GLN A 575 -20.68 16.60 26.23
CA GLN A 575 -19.66 15.63 25.85
C GLN A 575 -18.31 15.94 26.51
N GLY A 576 -17.82 17.18 26.35
CA GLY A 576 -16.54 17.60 26.92
C GLY A 576 -16.53 17.55 28.45
N ALA A 577 -17.61 17.97 29.11
CA ALA A 577 -17.75 17.93 30.56
C ALA A 577 -17.75 16.48 31.09
N VAL A 578 -18.52 15.58 30.47
CA VAL A 578 -18.59 14.17 30.86
C VAL A 578 -17.24 13.45 30.66
N GLN A 579 -16.50 13.78 29.61
CA GLN A 579 -15.19 13.16 29.36
C GLN A 579 -14.14 13.52 30.42
N GLN A 580 -14.20 14.72 30.99
CA GLN A 580 -13.22 15.23 31.97
C GLN A 580 -13.48 14.81 33.41
N VAL A 581 -14.67 14.30 33.74
CA VAL A 581 -15.03 13.94 35.10
C VAL A 581 -14.77 12.45 35.42
N ASN A 582 -14.80 12.12 36.71
CA ASN A 582 -14.72 10.76 37.23
C ASN A 582 -16.09 10.27 37.73
N SER A 583 -16.18 8.99 38.09
CA SER A 583 -17.42 8.33 38.50
C SER A 583 -18.05 8.87 39.79
N SER A 584 -17.27 9.57 40.63
CA SER A 584 -17.72 10.23 41.85
C SER A 584 -18.30 11.64 41.65
N SER A 585 -18.32 12.16 40.41
CA SER A 585 -18.75 13.53 40.14
C SER A 585 -20.25 13.72 40.32
N GLN A 586 -20.65 14.82 40.98
CA GLN A 586 -22.05 15.26 41.09
C GLN A 586 -22.70 15.55 39.73
N LEU A 587 -21.90 15.74 38.67
CA LEU A 587 -22.39 15.91 37.31
C LEU A 587 -23.28 14.75 36.86
N GLY A 588 -22.99 13.52 37.32
CA GLY A 588 -23.81 12.35 37.00
C GLY A 588 -25.26 12.50 37.48
N ALA A 589 -25.46 12.91 38.74
CA ALA A 589 -26.78 13.14 39.30
C ALA A 589 -27.48 14.35 38.66
N MET A 590 -26.73 15.40 38.29
CA MET A 590 -27.31 16.57 37.61
C MET A 590 -27.85 16.25 36.21
N LEU A 591 -27.24 15.27 35.52
CA LEU A 591 -27.65 14.86 34.17
C LEU A 591 -28.74 13.78 34.17
N GLU A 592 -29.09 13.21 35.32
CA GLU A 592 -30.08 12.15 35.48
C GLU A 592 -31.42 12.43 34.76
N PRO A 593 -32.02 13.64 34.86
CA PRO A 593 -33.28 13.94 34.19
C PRO A 593 -33.18 13.95 32.65
N ILE A 594 -31.97 14.13 32.10
CA ILE A 594 -31.72 14.33 30.68
C ILE A 594 -31.25 13.02 30.02
N TYR A 595 -30.74 12.03 30.77
CA TYR A 595 -30.30 10.75 30.19
C TYR A 595 -31.33 10.11 29.27
N PRO A 596 -32.64 10.00 29.63
CA PRO A 596 -33.64 9.43 28.72
C PRO A 596 -33.73 10.16 27.37
N CYS A 597 -33.47 11.47 27.33
CA CYS A 597 -33.49 12.25 26.11
C CYS A 597 -32.37 11.85 25.14
N PHE A 598 -31.20 11.43 25.63
CA PHE A 598 -30.11 10.99 24.75
C PHE A 598 -30.47 9.68 24.02
N PHE A 599 -31.03 8.71 24.72
CA PHE A 599 -31.47 7.43 24.14
C PHE A 599 -32.67 7.62 23.21
N LYS A 600 -33.63 8.50 23.55
CA LYS A 600 -34.75 8.85 22.67
C LYS A 600 -34.29 9.57 21.41
N LEU A 601 -33.33 10.49 21.51
CA LEU A 601 -32.73 11.15 20.34
C LEU A 601 -32.00 10.15 19.45
N ALA A 602 -31.22 9.25 20.03
CA ALA A 602 -30.57 8.15 19.30
C ALA A 602 -31.59 7.30 18.54
N ARG A 603 -32.72 6.94 19.17
CA ARG A 603 -33.82 6.25 18.51
C ARG A 603 -34.38 7.03 17.33
N CYS A 604 -34.68 8.32 17.50
CA CYS A 604 -35.19 9.15 16.39
C CYS A 604 -34.23 9.19 15.20
N LEU A 605 -32.92 9.23 15.46
CA LEU A 605 -31.90 9.23 14.41
C LEU A 605 -31.77 7.87 13.71
N LEU A 606 -31.93 6.76 14.44
CA LEU A 606 -31.96 5.41 13.87
C LEU A 606 -33.25 5.17 13.05
N GLU A 607 -34.40 5.62 13.56
CA GLU A 607 -35.70 5.41 12.93
C GLU A 607 -35.95 6.33 11.72
N ILE A 608 -35.10 7.33 11.45
CA ILE A 608 -35.20 8.17 10.23
C ILE A 608 -35.10 7.33 8.94
N HIS A 609 -34.47 6.16 9.02
CA HIS A 609 -34.31 5.24 7.89
C HIS A 609 -35.58 4.44 7.56
N LEU A 610 -36.59 4.46 8.43
CA LEU A 610 -37.84 3.75 8.19
C LEU A 610 -38.65 4.43 7.10
N GLU A 611 -39.21 3.64 6.20
CA GLU A 611 -39.89 4.14 4.99
C GLU A 611 -41.06 5.10 5.32
N HIS A 612 -41.81 4.80 6.37
CA HIS A 612 -42.89 5.67 6.84
C HIS A 612 -42.39 7.01 7.40
N ASN A 613 -41.19 7.05 8.01
CA ASN A 613 -40.58 8.29 8.52
C ASN A 613 -39.95 9.10 7.39
N LYS A 614 -39.34 8.44 6.40
CA LYS A 614 -38.88 9.10 5.16
C LYS A 614 -40.02 9.79 4.42
N ALA A 615 -41.21 9.18 4.40
CA ALA A 615 -42.39 9.76 3.77
C ALA A 615 -42.81 11.11 4.41
N LEU A 616 -42.49 11.35 5.68
CA LEU A 616 -42.74 12.62 6.38
C LEU A 616 -41.76 13.73 5.98
N LEU A 617 -40.63 13.39 5.36
CA LEU A 617 -39.64 14.35 4.88
C LEU A 617 -40.12 15.01 3.59
N HIS A 618 -39.76 16.29 3.44
CA HIS A 618 -40.01 17.04 2.22
C HIS A 618 -39.34 16.38 1.02
N HIS A 619 -40.01 16.36 -0.13
CA HIS A 619 -39.57 15.64 -1.34
C HIS A 619 -38.15 16.02 -1.80
N SER A 620 -37.70 17.25 -1.53
CA SER A 620 -36.36 17.73 -1.90
C SER A 620 -35.22 17.15 -1.06
N ILE A 621 -35.48 16.62 0.14
CA ILE A 621 -34.47 16.04 1.06
C ILE A 621 -34.69 14.55 1.33
N ARG A 622 -35.88 14.03 1.00
CA ARG A 622 -36.35 12.69 1.36
C ARG A 622 -35.35 11.58 1.03
N GLU A 623 -34.93 11.50 -0.23
CA GLU A 623 -34.03 10.44 -0.69
C GLU A 623 -32.61 10.68 -0.18
N GLY A 624 -32.11 11.90 -0.33
CA GLY A 624 -30.70 12.20 -0.08
C GLY A 624 -30.29 12.38 1.38
N ILE A 625 -31.19 12.57 2.36
CA ILE A 625 -30.74 12.79 3.76
C ILE A 625 -30.29 11.49 4.46
N THR A 626 -30.77 10.33 3.99
CA THR A 626 -30.50 9.02 4.60
C THR A 626 -29.39 8.23 3.90
N GLU A 627 -28.84 8.78 2.83
CA GLU A 627 -27.70 8.23 2.10
C GLU A 627 -26.39 8.40 2.88
N MET A 628 -25.35 7.68 2.44
CA MET A 628 -24.01 7.77 3.01
C MET A 628 -23.36 9.14 2.72
N VAL A 629 -22.62 9.66 3.70
CA VAL A 629 -21.78 10.86 3.53
C VAL A 629 -20.45 10.52 2.86
N ALA A 630 -19.88 11.46 2.11
CA ALA A 630 -18.64 11.23 1.37
C ALA A 630 -17.45 10.86 2.27
N SER A 631 -17.37 11.44 3.48
CA SER A 631 -16.34 11.12 4.47
C SER A 631 -16.43 9.68 4.97
N GLU A 632 -17.64 9.14 5.11
CA GLU A 632 -17.86 7.74 5.51
C GLU A 632 -17.48 6.78 4.38
N LYS A 633 -17.83 7.12 3.13
CA LYS A 633 -17.41 6.37 1.93
C LYS A 633 -15.88 6.30 1.84
N GLU A 634 -15.19 7.41 2.09
CA GLU A 634 -13.72 7.49 2.12
C GLU A 634 -13.11 6.66 3.25
N GLN A 635 -13.66 6.73 4.47
CA GLN A 635 -13.20 5.91 5.60
C GLN A 635 -13.28 4.41 5.32
N ILE A 636 -14.34 3.95 4.65
CA ILE A 636 -14.51 2.54 4.29
C ILE A 636 -13.40 2.11 3.32
N TYR A 637 -13.15 2.86 2.24
CA TYR A 637 -12.07 2.55 1.31
C TYR A 637 -10.69 2.51 1.99
N CYS A 638 -10.37 3.51 2.82
CA CYS A 638 -9.07 3.57 3.50
C CYS A 638 -8.83 2.38 4.44
N SER A 639 -9.89 1.79 5.00
CA SER A 639 -9.78 0.74 6.01
C SER A 639 -9.50 -0.67 5.46
N VAL A 640 -9.64 -0.91 4.15
CA VAL A 640 -9.37 -2.22 3.52
C VAL A 640 -7.99 -2.28 2.84
N GLY A 641 -7.24 -1.18 2.82
CA GLY A 641 -5.83 -1.17 2.37
C GLY A 641 -5.65 -0.96 0.87
N GLU A 642 -6.74 -0.86 0.10
CA GLU A 642 -6.68 -0.23 -1.22
C GLU A 642 -6.55 1.27 -1.01
N THR A 643 -5.34 1.80 -1.20
CA THR A 643 -5.20 3.16 -1.70
C THR A 643 -5.73 3.19 -3.13
N HIS A 644 -7.05 3.00 -3.30
CA HIS A 644 -7.71 3.42 -4.51
C HIS A 644 -7.25 4.86 -4.74
N GLY A 645 -6.64 5.10 -5.90
CA GLY A 645 -6.36 6.45 -6.36
C GLY A 645 -7.62 7.24 -6.08
N MET A 646 -7.49 8.24 -5.20
CA MET A 646 -8.55 9.14 -4.77
C MET A 646 -9.48 9.27 -5.96
N VAL A 647 -10.67 8.61 -5.92
CA VAL A 647 -11.66 8.81 -6.96
C VAL A 647 -11.72 10.31 -7.08
N SER A 648 -11.35 10.79 -8.27
CA SER A 648 -11.34 12.20 -8.61
C SER A 648 -12.51 12.83 -7.89
N SER A 649 -12.23 13.50 -6.78
CA SER A 649 -13.11 14.56 -6.32
C SER A 649 -12.86 15.60 -7.38
N GLY A 650 -13.57 15.44 -8.51
CA GLY A 650 -13.46 16.23 -9.69
C GLY A 650 -13.72 17.65 -9.26
N ALA A 651 -12.63 18.39 -9.06
CA ALA A 651 -12.64 19.67 -8.37
C ALA A 651 -13.24 19.60 -6.94
N LEU A 652 -12.61 20.28 -5.99
CA LEU A 652 -13.38 20.84 -4.87
C LEU A 652 -14.19 22.05 -5.38
N VAL A 653 -14.94 21.87 -6.47
CA VAL A 653 -16.29 22.40 -6.52
C VAL A 653 -17.06 21.40 -5.68
N VAL A 654 -17.03 21.57 -4.35
CA VAL A 654 -18.14 21.03 -3.56
C VAL A 654 -19.33 21.84 -4.02
N ASP A 655 -19.99 21.35 -5.06
CA ASP A 655 -21.36 21.67 -5.36
C ASP A 655 -22.12 21.22 -4.11
N THR A 656 -22.15 22.08 -3.08
CA THR A 656 -22.74 21.71 -1.80
C THR A 656 -24.23 21.84 -2.03
N ASP A 657 -24.79 20.77 -2.58
CA ASP A 657 -26.20 20.53 -2.54
C ASP A 657 -26.66 20.70 -1.09
N PHE A 658 -27.72 21.46 -0.90
CA PHE A 658 -28.32 21.70 0.42
C PHE A 658 -28.58 20.36 1.14
N VAL A 659 -28.97 19.32 0.37
CA VAL A 659 -29.20 17.97 0.87
C VAL A 659 -27.93 17.34 1.46
N ALA A 660 -26.74 17.60 0.89
CA ALA A 660 -25.47 17.07 1.37
C ALA A 660 -25.05 17.70 2.71
N VAL A 661 -25.35 18.99 2.93
CA VAL A 661 -25.09 19.67 4.21
C VAL A 661 -25.97 19.10 5.32
N GLU A 662 -27.27 18.92 5.04
CA GLU A 662 -28.22 18.34 5.99
C GLU A 662 -27.88 16.87 6.30
N ARG A 663 -27.47 16.09 5.28
CA ARG A 663 -26.97 14.71 5.45
C ARG A 663 -25.76 14.67 6.39
N GLN A 664 -24.77 15.56 6.17
CA GLN A 664 -23.59 15.65 7.04
C GLN A 664 -23.96 16.05 8.46
N TYR A 665 -24.93 16.96 8.64
CA TYR A 665 -25.40 17.35 9.97
C TYR A 665 -26.05 16.19 10.72
N VAL A 666 -26.91 15.41 10.07
CA VAL A 666 -27.54 14.22 10.67
C VAL A 666 -26.48 13.18 11.04
N HIS A 667 -25.49 12.96 10.17
CA HIS A 667 -24.37 12.07 10.43
C HIS A 667 -23.55 12.51 11.66
N ASP A 668 -23.12 13.77 11.71
CA ASP A 668 -22.37 14.36 12.84
C ASP A 668 -23.16 14.27 14.16
N LEU A 669 -24.50 14.44 14.10
CA LEU A 669 -25.37 14.37 15.27
C LEU A 669 -25.49 12.93 15.79
N ASN A 670 -25.55 11.94 14.89
CA ASN A 670 -25.54 10.52 15.25
C ASN A 670 -24.22 10.13 15.92
N GLU A 671 -23.07 10.53 15.37
CA GLU A 671 -21.76 10.26 16.00
C GLU A 671 -21.61 10.91 17.39
N GLN A 672 -22.07 12.16 17.52
CA GLN A 672 -22.05 12.89 18.78
C GLN A 672 -22.91 12.21 19.84
N ILE A 673 -24.14 11.79 19.50
CA ILE A 673 -25.02 11.14 20.49
C ILE A 673 -24.48 9.77 20.92
N VAL A 674 -23.93 8.98 19.99
CA VAL A 674 -23.24 7.72 20.31
C VAL A 674 -22.08 7.97 21.26
N THR A 675 -21.29 9.01 21.00
CA THR A 675 -20.15 9.37 21.84
C THR A 675 -20.57 9.82 23.24
N ILE A 676 -21.65 10.60 23.35
CA ILE A 676 -22.20 11.03 24.64
C ILE A 676 -22.71 9.83 25.43
N ILE A 677 -23.51 8.94 24.81
CA ILE A 677 -24.02 7.73 25.46
C ILE A 677 -22.86 6.85 25.95
N ALA A 678 -21.88 6.59 25.10
CA ALA A 678 -20.69 5.82 25.47
C ALA A 678 -19.93 6.45 26.66
N ALA A 679 -19.72 7.77 26.63
CA ALA A 679 -19.01 8.47 27.70
C ALA A 679 -19.79 8.46 29.02
N VAL A 680 -21.11 8.66 28.96
CA VAL A 680 -21.99 8.66 30.14
C VAL A 680 -22.04 7.27 30.78
N VAL A 681 -22.17 6.21 29.98
CA VAL A 681 -22.18 4.82 30.47
C VAL A 681 -20.84 4.44 31.10
N ALA A 682 -19.72 4.81 30.47
CA ALA A 682 -18.40 4.52 30.99
C ALA A 682 -18.09 5.25 32.30
N LYS A 683 -18.56 6.50 32.44
CA LYS A 683 -18.26 7.34 33.61
C LYS A 683 -19.23 7.13 34.76
N PHE A 684 -20.51 6.89 34.48
CA PHE A 684 -21.57 6.83 35.50
C PHE A 684 -22.41 5.53 35.43
N PRO A 685 -21.77 4.34 35.41
CA PRO A 685 -22.50 3.08 35.23
C PRO A 685 -23.52 2.83 36.36
N GLY A 686 -23.15 3.13 37.61
CA GLY A 686 -24.04 2.95 38.77
C GLY A 686 -25.27 3.86 38.79
N ILE A 687 -25.29 4.94 38.00
CA ILE A 687 -26.49 5.79 37.84
C ILE A 687 -27.32 5.27 36.67
N ILE A 688 -26.68 5.06 35.51
CA ILE A 688 -27.36 4.69 34.26
C ILE A 688 -28.06 3.33 34.36
N PHE A 689 -27.37 2.31 34.86
CA PHE A 689 -27.94 0.96 34.94
C PHE A 689 -28.98 0.79 36.05
N ASN A 690 -29.08 1.77 36.96
CA ASN A 690 -30.10 1.82 38.01
C ASN A 690 -31.30 2.71 37.67
N LEU A 691 -31.33 3.31 36.47
CA LEU A 691 -32.49 4.07 36.01
C LEU A 691 -33.73 3.16 35.86
N PRO A 692 -34.91 3.57 36.36
CA PRO A 692 -36.12 2.73 36.30
C PRO A 692 -36.52 2.29 34.88
N GLN A 693 -36.20 3.11 33.87
CA GLN A 693 -36.57 2.90 32.46
C GLN A 693 -35.43 2.29 31.63
N ILE A 694 -34.30 1.87 32.22
CA ILE A 694 -33.10 1.48 31.45
C ILE A 694 -33.37 0.36 30.44
N LYS A 695 -34.20 -0.64 30.76
CA LYS A 695 -34.61 -1.68 29.80
C LYS A 695 -35.29 -1.10 28.56
N GLU A 696 -36.19 -0.13 28.74
CA GLU A 696 -36.87 0.57 27.65
C GLU A 696 -35.89 1.45 26.86
N LEU A 697 -34.94 2.09 27.54
CA LEU A 697 -33.92 2.94 26.91
C LEU A 697 -32.90 2.11 26.10
N LEU A 698 -32.53 0.92 26.55
CA LEU A 698 -31.69 0.01 25.77
C LEU A 698 -32.44 -0.53 24.55
N ASN A 699 -33.72 -0.86 24.71
CA ASN A 699 -34.58 -1.25 23.59
C ASN A 699 -34.68 -0.14 22.52
N CYS A 700 -34.64 1.14 22.91
CA CYS A 700 -34.61 2.26 21.97
C CYS A 700 -33.42 2.20 20.98
N LEU A 701 -32.31 1.55 21.34
CA LEU A 701 -31.09 1.47 20.53
C LEU A 701 -31.04 0.27 19.58
N VAL A 702 -31.91 -0.73 19.82
CA VAL A 702 -31.94 -1.99 19.06
C VAL A 702 -33.30 -2.25 18.40
N SER A 703 -34.24 -1.32 18.58
CA SER A 703 -35.52 -1.36 17.86
C SER A 703 -35.26 -1.17 16.36
N ASN A 704 -35.87 -2.02 15.53
CA ASN A 704 -35.87 -1.90 14.07
C ASN A 704 -34.48 -2.02 13.37
N LEU A 705 -33.49 -2.66 13.99
CA LEU A 705 -32.13 -2.81 13.42
C LEU A 705 -32.10 -3.35 11.98
N ASN A 706 -33.05 -4.21 11.62
CA ASN A 706 -33.12 -4.82 10.28
C ASN A 706 -33.35 -3.81 9.14
N PHE A 707 -33.87 -2.62 9.45
CA PHE A 707 -34.16 -1.58 8.46
C PHE A 707 -33.09 -0.49 8.39
N ILE A 708 -32.07 -0.57 9.24
CA ILE A 708 -31.00 0.44 9.31
C ILE A 708 -29.87 0.01 8.35
N PRO A 709 -29.32 0.94 7.55
CA PRO A 709 -28.18 0.64 6.68
C PRO A 709 -26.93 0.26 7.47
N GLU A 710 -26.10 -0.60 6.88
CA GLU A 710 -24.91 -1.19 7.48
C GLU A 710 -23.90 -0.12 7.94
N PHE A 711 -23.68 0.90 7.11
CA PHE A 711 -22.72 1.97 7.38
C PHE A 711 -23.07 2.79 8.63
N ASN A 712 -24.36 2.97 8.94
CA ASN A 712 -24.78 3.71 10.13
C ASN A 712 -24.64 2.92 11.43
N LEU A 713 -24.58 1.59 11.34
CA LEU A 713 -24.39 0.73 12.51
C LEU A 713 -22.92 0.68 12.96
N ARG A 714 -21.96 1.03 12.10
CA ARG A 714 -20.52 0.98 12.39
C ARG A 714 -20.13 1.70 13.68
N HIS A 715 -20.55 2.96 13.82
CA HIS A 715 -20.28 3.76 15.02
C HIS A 715 -20.91 3.19 16.29
N TRP A 716 -22.11 2.59 16.16
CA TRP A 716 -22.77 1.90 17.25
C TRP A 716 -22.02 0.63 17.67
N ILE A 717 -21.60 -0.20 16.71
CA ILE A 717 -20.81 -1.42 16.95
C ILE A 717 -19.49 -1.07 17.66
N LYS A 718 -18.72 -0.14 17.09
CA LYS A 718 -17.37 0.23 17.58
C LYS A 718 -17.36 0.89 18.95
N LYS A 719 -18.39 1.68 19.28
CA LYS A 719 -18.36 2.57 20.44
C LYS A 719 -19.61 2.47 21.30
N GLY A 720 -20.79 2.66 20.73
CA GLY A 720 -22.05 2.71 21.47
C GLY A 720 -22.36 1.40 22.21
N TRP A 721 -22.69 0.35 21.47
CA TRP A 721 -23.02 -0.98 22.02
C TRP A 721 -21.86 -1.57 22.80
N LYS A 722 -20.62 -1.41 22.30
CA LYS A 722 -19.41 -1.84 23.01
C LYS A 722 -19.35 -1.26 24.42
N SER A 723 -19.51 0.06 24.57
CA SER A 723 -19.43 0.73 25.88
C SER A 723 -20.57 0.32 26.82
N ILE A 724 -21.76 0.03 26.29
CA ILE A 724 -22.90 -0.44 27.09
C ILE A 724 -22.60 -1.79 27.74
N LEU A 725 -22.02 -2.72 26.98
CA LEU A 725 -21.71 -4.06 27.48
C LEU A 725 -20.48 -4.06 28.39
N GLU A 726 -19.42 -3.35 27.99
CA GLU A 726 -18.13 -3.33 28.69
C GLU A 726 -18.21 -2.72 30.10
N TYR A 727 -19.04 -1.69 30.29
CA TYR A 727 -19.13 -0.95 31.56
C TYR A 727 -20.36 -1.32 32.41
N CYS A 728 -21.12 -2.36 32.04
CA CYS A 728 -22.24 -2.82 32.85
C CYS A 728 -21.74 -3.50 34.14
N PRO A 729 -22.22 -3.09 35.34
CA PRO A 729 -21.92 -3.78 36.58
C PRO A 729 -22.43 -5.23 36.57
N VAL A 730 -21.69 -6.15 37.18
CA VAL A 730 -22.02 -7.59 37.22
C VAL A 730 -23.41 -7.87 37.78
N GLU A 731 -23.87 -7.06 38.74
CA GLU A 731 -25.19 -7.13 39.37
C GLU A 731 -26.34 -6.90 38.36
N ASN A 732 -26.07 -6.18 37.27
CA ASN A 732 -27.05 -5.69 36.31
C ASN A 732 -27.01 -6.42 34.95
N PHE A 733 -26.24 -7.51 34.81
CA PHE A 733 -26.14 -8.25 33.55
C PHE A 733 -27.50 -8.74 33.00
N SER A 734 -28.44 -9.11 33.87
CA SER A 734 -29.79 -9.52 33.47
C SER A 734 -30.59 -8.48 32.67
N ILE A 735 -30.22 -7.20 32.76
CA ILE A 735 -30.83 -6.11 31.99
C ILE A 735 -30.41 -6.16 30.51
N LEU A 736 -29.26 -6.76 30.20
CA LEU A 736 -28.66 -6.80 28.86
C LEU A 736 -29.18 -7.93 27.98
N GLU A 737 -29.93 -8.89 28.54
CA GLU A 737 -30.32 -10.13 27.85
C GLU A 737 -31.05 -9.86 26.53
N SER A 738 -32.17 -9.12 26.57
CA SER A 738 -32.95 -8.81 25.36
C SER A 738 -32.18 -7.94 24.37
N PHE A 739 -31.33 -7.04 24.88
CA PHE A 739 -30.50 -6.16 24.07
C PHE A 739 -29.45 -6.95 23.28
N PHE A 740 -28.69 -7.83 23.96
CA PHE A 740 -27.62 -8.61 23.34
C PHE A 740 -28.17 -9.63 22.33
N VAL A 741 -29.26 -10.33 22.68
CA VAL A 741 -29.91 -11.30 21.77
C VAL A 741 -30.35 -10.62 20.47
N CYS A 742 -30.94 -9.42 20.56
CA CYS A 742 -31.39 -8.67 19.39
C CYS A 742 -30.21 -8.25 18.50
N VAL A 743 -29.12 -7.75 19.08
CA VAL A 743 -27.90 -7.40 18.33
C VAL A 743 -27.30 -8.63 17.66
N ALA A 744 -27.16 -9.74 18.39
CA ALA A 744 -26.53 -10.96 17.91
C ALA A 744 -27.28 -11.58 16.73
N ASP A 745 -28.60 -11.72 16.83
CA ASP A 745 -29.46 -12.29 15.79
C ASP A 745 -29.53 -11.39 14.54
N SER A 746 -29.67 -10.07 14.74
CA SER A 746 -29.74 -9.12 13.61
C SER A 746 -28.42 -9.07 12.83
N MET A 747 -27.28 -9.07 13.53
CA MET A 747 -25.97 -9.00 12.90
C MET A 747 -25.56 -10.30 12.21
N GLN A 748 -25.90 -11.47 12.77
CA GLN A 748 -25.66 -12.76 12.09
C GLN A 748 -26.35 -12.79 10.73
N LYS A 749 -27.68 -12.58 10.70
CA LYS A 749 -28.49 -12.61 9.47
C LYS A 749 -28.01 -11.58 8.44
N ARG A 750 -27.58 -10.41 8.91
CA ARG A 750 -27.07 -9.33 8.06
C ARG A 750 -25.74 -9.72 7.41
N LEU A 751 -24.77 -10.19 8.20
CA LEU A 751 -23.46 -10.56 7.68
C LEU A 751 -23.54 -11.76 6.73
N GLU A 752 -24.34 -12.77 7.05
CA GLU A 752 -24.60 -13.91 6.15
C GLU A 752 -25.12 -13.43 4.78
N LYS A 753 -26.13 -12.57 4.78
CA LYS A 753 -26.70 -12.00 3.55
C LYS A 753 -25.68 -11.18 2.75
N MET A 754 -24.86 -10.37 3.43
CA MET A 754 -23.84 -9.55 2.76
C MET A 754 -22.77 -10.42 2.08
N TRP A 755 -22.29 -11.45 2.77
CA TRP A 755 -21.28 -12.37 2.23
C TRP A 755 -21.82 -13.33 1.16
N GLU A 756 -23.10 -13.72 1.25
CA GLU A 756 -23.79 -14.49 0.20
C GLU A 756 -23.88 -13.68 -1.10
N ASN A 757 -24.20 -12.38 -1.01
CA ASN A 757 -24.24 -11.48 -2.18
C ASN A 757 -22.88 -11.29 -2.87
N ILE A 758 -21.77 -11.45 -2.14
CA ILE A 758 -20.41 -11.39 -2.69
C ILE A 758 -20.05 -12.74 -3.32
N SER A 759 -20.40 -13.85 -2.65
CA SER A 759 -20.02 -15.20 -3.07
C SER A 759 -20.77 -15.68 -4.32
N ASN A 760 -22.01 -15.24 -4.54
CA ASN A 760 -22.84 -15.62 -5.69
C ASN A 760 -22.50 -14.89 -7.01
N ARG A 761 -21.39 -14.12 -7.05
CA ARG A 761 -21.00 -13.33 -8.23
C ARG A 761 -20.26 -14.18 -9.27
N VAL A 762 -20.73 -14.16 -10.52
CA VAL A 762 -20.09 -14.84 -11.67
C VAL A 762 -18.79 -14.12 -12.02
N HIS A 763 -17.66 -14.84 -12.02
CA HIS A 763 -16.30 -14.29 -12.18
C HIS A 763 -15.94 -13.76 -13.58
N ASP A 764 -16.88 -13.75 -14.54
CA ASP A 764 -16.59 -13.43 -15.95
C ASP A 764 -16.87 -11.97 -16.38
N SER A 765 -17.36 -11.09 -15.48
CA SER A 765 -17.62 -9.67 -15.77
C SER A 765 -16.69 -8.72 -15.01
N GLU A 766 -16.31 -7.61 -15.63
CA GLU A 766 -15.59 -6.51 -14.96
C GLU A 766 -16.39 -5.99 -13.75
N THR A 767 -15.76 -5.96 -12.57
CA THR A 767 -16.36 -5.49 -11.32
C THR A 767 -16.60 -3.98 -11.35
N THR A 768 -17.81 -3.55 -11.03
CA THR A 768 -18.19 -2.12 -10.96
C THR A 768 -17.70 -1.45 -9.66
N GLU A 769 -17.57 -0.12 -9.65
CA GLU A 769 -17.17 0.64 -8.44
C GLU A 769 -18.14 0.39 -7.26
N GLN A 770 -19.44 0.26 -7.55
CA GLN A 770 -20.44 -0.01 -6.52
C GLN A 770 -20.28 -1.40 -5.90
N GLU A 771 -19.90 -2.39 -6.71
CA GLU A 771 -19.67 -3.76 -6.26
C GLU A 771 -18.43 -3.89 -5.38
N VAL A 772 -17.35 -3.19 -5.75
CA VAL A 772 -16.11 -3.09 -4.94
C VAL A 772 -16.40 -2.36 -3.63
N PHE A 773 -17.16 -1.26 -3.68
CA PHE A 773 -17.56 -0.54 -2.47
C PHE A 773 -18.35 -1.43 -1.50
N HIS A 774 -19.31 -2.20 -2.01
CA HIS A 774 -20.12 -3.11 -1.19
C HIS A 774 -19.26 -4.21 -0.56
N GLU A 775 -18.28 -4.73 -1.28
CA GLU A 775 -17.30 -5.70 -0.76
C GLU A 775 -16.48 -5.09 0.39
N HIS A 776 -15.94 -3.89 0.21
CA HIS A 776 -15.22 -3.18 1.27
C HIS A 776 -16.08 -2.90 2.50
N LEU A 777 -17.31 -2.41 2.32
CA LEU A 777 -18.24 -2.20 3.41
C LEU A 777 -18.51 -3.50 4.18
N THR A 778 -18.63 -4.62 3.47
CA THR A 778 -18.84 -5.94 4.08
C THR A 778 -17.65 -6.38 4.94
N CYS A 779 -16.43 -6.26 4.43
CA CYS A 779 -15.21 -6.55 5.19
C CYS A 779 -15.12 -5.70 6.46
N VAL A 780 -15.38 -4.39 6.35
CA VAL A 780 -15.25 -3.44 7.45
C VAL A 780 -16.27 -3.71 8.55
N VAL A 781 -17.55 -3.85 8.21
CA VAL A 781 -18.61 -4.14 9.19
C VAL A 781 -18.37 -5.48 9.87
N SER A 782 -17.91 -6.50 9.12
CA SER A 782 -17.56 -7.81 9.67
C SER A 782 -16.43 -7.72 10.71
N ARG A 783 -15.33 -7.01 10.36
CA ARG A 783 -14.18 -6.83 11.26
C ARG A 783 -14.57 -6.07 12.54
N GLU A 784 -15.38 -5.02 12.42
CA GLU A 784 -15.87 -4.23 13.54
C GLU A 784 -16.78 -5.04 14.47
N TYR A 785 -17.66 -5.86 13.89
CA TYR A 785 -18.56 -6.70 14.67
C TYR A 785 -17.81 -7.82 15.40
N ILE A 786 -16.81 -8.44 14.78
CA ILE A 786 -15.94 -9.40 15.47
C ILE A 786 -15.16 -8.73 16.61
N ASP A 787 -14.66 -7.51 16.44
CA ASP A 787 -14.02 -6.76 17.52
C ASP A 787 -14.98 -6.46 18.68
N PHE A 788 -16.23 -6.13 18.36
CA PHE A 788 -17.29 -5.98 19.35
C PHE A 788 -17.53 -7.29 20.12
N LEU A 789 -17.69 -8.42 19.45
CA LEU A 789 -17.88 -9.73 20.09
C LEU A 789 -16.67 -10.13 20.96
N ARG A 790 -15.44 -9.88 20.47
CA ARG A 790 -14.22 -10.08 21.26
C ARG A 790 -14.23 -9.26 22.54
N SER A 791 -14.66 -8.00 22.47
CA SER A 791 -14.75 -7.13 23.65
C SER A 791 -15.81 -7.63 24.65
N CYS A 792 -16.85 -8.32 24.17
CA CYS A 792 -17.87 -8.92 25.04
C CYS A 792 -17.35 -10.20 25.73
N TYR A 793 -16.66 -11.07 24.99
CA TYR A 793 -16.30 -12.41 25.45
C TYR A 793 -14.91 -12.52 26.08
N LEU A 794 -13.93 -11.69 25.71
CA LEU A 794 -12.52 -11.85 26.08
C LEU A 794 -12.04 -10.75 27.04
N HIS A 795 -11.08 -11.07 27.91
CA HIS A 795 -10.36 -10.05 28.69
C HIS A 795 -9.45 -9.20 27.78
N CYS A 796 -9.35 -7.91 28.09
CA CYS A 796 -8.56 -6.94 27.36
C CYS A 796 -7.26 -6.58 28.11
N ASP A 797 -6.50 -7.58 28.59
CA ASP A 797 -5.23 -7.34 29.28
C ASP A 797 -4.06 -7.38 28.29
N SER A 798 -3.29 -6.30 28.26
CA SER A 798 -2.08 -6.15 27.44
C SER A 798 -0.95 -7.13 27.81
N ASP A 799 -1.03 -7.81 28.95
CA ASP A 799 0.07 -8.60 29.53
C ASP A 799 -0.17 -10.13 29.61
N SER A 800 -1.36 -10.64 29.31
CA SER A 800 -1.61 -12.09 29.38
C SER A 800 -1.76 -12.73 27.99
N LYS A 801 -0.86 -13.67 27.66
CA LYS A 801 -0.91 -14.48 26.44
C LYS A 801 -2.03 -15.55 26.45
N THR A 802 -3.00 -15.42 27.35
CA THR A 802 -4.08 -16.40 27.57
C THR A 802 -5.43 -15.73 27.42
N ASN A 803 -6.11 -15.95 26.29
CA ASN A 803 -7.45 -15.42 26.01
C ASN A 803 -8.50 -16.15 26.87
N ARG A 804 -8.68 -15.75 28.12
CA ARG A 804 -9.73 -16.28 29.00
C ARG A 804 -11.03 -15.48 28.86
N LEU A 805 -12.16 -16.15 29.03
CA LEU A 805 -13.49 -15.53 29.02
C LEU A 805 -13.57 -14.40 30.07
N SER A 806 -14.13 -13.25 29.69
CA SER A 806 -14.44 -12.14 30.60
C SER A 806 -15.58 -12.53 31.56
N PRO A 807 -15.80 -11.82 32.68
CA PRO A 807 -16.95 -12.10 33.56
C PRO A 807 -18.29 -12.01 32.82
N LEU A 808 -18.42 -11.04 31.91
CA LEU A 808 -19.58 -10.92 31.02
C LEU A 808 -19.62 -12.08 30.01
N GLY A 809 -18.49 -12.42 29.39
CA GLY A 809 -18.39 -13.51 28.43
C GLY A 809 -18.78 -14.86 29.03
N HIS A 810 -18.31 -15.15 30.24
CA HIS A 810 -18.70 -16.34 31.00
C HIS A 810 -20.21 -16.33 31.30
N TRP A 811 -20.75 -15.20 31.76
CA TRP A 811 -22.19 -15.08 32.02
C TRP A 811 -23.06 -15.25 30.76
N LEU A 812 -22.67 -14.64 29.64
CA LEU A 812 -23.36 -14.79 28.34
C LEU A 812 -23.32 -16.25 27.87
N PHE A 813 -22.17 -16.90 28.01
CA PHE A 813 -21.94 -18.28 27.61
C PHE A 813 -22.76 -19.26 28.45
N THR A 814 -22.63 -19.22 29.77
CA THR A 814 -23.31 -20.15 30.71
C THR A 814 -24.83 -20.02 30.63
N ASN A 815 -25.36 -18.82 30.44
CA ASN A 815 -26.80 -18.59 30.30
C ASN A 815 -27.30 -18.75 28.85
N LYS A 816 -26.43 -19.10 27.89
CA LYS A 816 -26.74 -19.30 26.47
C LYS A 816 -27.40 -18.08 25.79
N ILE A 817 -27.02 -16.87 26.21
CA ILE A 817 -27.63 -15.62 25.72
C ILE A 817 -27.03 -15.25 24.35
N GLY A 818 -27.81 -15.45 23.29
CA GLY A 818 -27.36 -15.16 21.92
C GLY A 818 -26.20 -16.04 21.43
N LEU A 819 -25.93 -17.17 22.11
CA LEU A 819 -24.75 -17.99 21.89
C LEU A 819 -24.68 -18.60 20.48
N SER A 820 -25.81 -19.14 19.99
CA SER A 820 -25.87 -19.77 18.66
C SER A 820 -25.52 -18.77 17.53
N PRO A 821 -26.14 -17.57 17.45
CA PRO A 821 -25.72 -16.55 16.48
C PRO A 821 -24.26 -16.14 16.56
N VAL A 822 -23.69 -16.06 17.77
CA VAL A 822 -22.29 -15.71 17.99
C VAL A 822 -21.36 -16.79 17.46
N ILE A 823 -21.63 -18.07 17.76
CA ILE A 823 -20.84 -19.20 17.26
C ILE A 823 -20.88 -19.24 15.73
N MET A 824 -22.08 -19.17 15.13
CA MET A 824 -22.24 -19.19 13.68
C MET A 824 -21.50 -18.03 13.01
N THR A 825 -21.60 -16.81 13.57
CA THR A 825 -20.90 -15.65 13.01
C THR A 825 -19.38 -15.78 13.14
N ALA A 826 -18.87 -16.18 14.30
CA ALA A 826 -17.42 -16.27 14.55
C ALA A 826 -16.74 -17.30 13.64
N PHE A 827 -17.35 -18.48 13.47
CA PHE A 827 -16.79 -19.55 12.63
C PHE A 827 -17.04 -19.33 11.13
N SER A 828 -18.16 -18.73 10.74
CA SER A 828 -18.36 -18.30 9.34
C SER A 828 -17.34 -17.22 8.93
N SER A 829 -16.97 -16.34 9.87
CA SER A 829 -15.95 -15.30 9.64
C SER A 829 -14.55 -15.84 9.34
N LEU A 830 -14.26 -17.10 9.69
CA LEU A 830 -13.01 -17.75 9.28
C LEU A 830 -12.99 -18.11 7.78
N ASN A 831 -14.17 -18.29 7.18
CA ASN A 831 -14.32 -18.81 5.82
C ASN A 831 -14.68 -17.73 4.79
N PHE A 832 -14.88 -16.49 5.21
CA PHE A 832 -15.03 -15.38 4.28
C PHE A 832 -13.69 -15.05 3.61
N PRO A 833 -13.67 -14.57 2.35
CA PRO A 833 -12.46 -14.20 1.62
C PRO A 833 -11.82 -12.88 2.14
N ASP A 834 -11.58 -12.79 3.45
CA ASP A 834 -10.95 -11.67 4.16
C ASP A 834 -9.96 -12.24 5.20
N SER A 835 -8.68 -12.37 4.85
CA SER A 835 -7.68 -12.98 5.74
C SER A 835 -7.44 -12.18 7.04
N PRO A 836 -7.43 -10.83 7.06
CA PRO A 836 -7.45 -10.06 8.31
C PRO A 836 -8.63 -10.38 9.24
N LEU A 837 -9.82 -10.61 8.69
CA LEU A 837 -11.00 -10.99 9.47
C LEU A 837 -10.81 -12.37 10.13
N ALA A 838 -10.30 -13.35 9.38
CA ALA A 838 -10.04 -14.70 9.90
C ALA A 838 -9.00 -14.69 11.04
N VAL A 839 -7.92 -13.92 10.90
CA VAL A 839 -6.93 -13.72 11.97
C VAL A 839 -7.57 -13.10 13.22
N LYS A 840 -8.45 -12.11 13.01
CA LYS A 840 -9.11 -11.39 14.09
C LYS A 840 -10.18 -12.24 14.80
N SER A 841 -10.88 -13.13 14.10
CA SER A 841 -11.88 -14.03 14.70
C SER A 841 -11.26 -15.19 15.47
N ALA A 842 -10.06 -15.66 15.08
CA ALA A 842 -9.43 -16.85 15.65
C ALA A 842 -9.37 -16.91 17.21
N PRO A 843 -8.98 -15.83 17.93
CA PRO A 843 -9.00 -15.86 19.40
C PRO A 843 -10.39 -16.04 20.03
N LEU A 844 -11.43 -15.50 19.38
CA LEU A 844 -12.81 -15.68 19.83
C LEU A 844 -13.26 -17.13 19.58
N CYS A 845 -12.96 -17.69 18.41
CA CYS A 845 -13.25 -19.09 18.09
C CYS A 845 -12.59 -20.05 19.08
N LYS A 846 -11.33 -19.79 19.45
CA LYS A 846 -10.61 -20.55 20.49
C LYS A 846 -11.34 -20.53 21.83
N ALA A 847 -11.70 -19.34 22.33
CA ALA A 847 -12.35 -19.21 23.64
C ALA A 847 -13.75 -19.84 23.65
N LEU A 848 -14.50 -19.76 22.55
CA LEU A 848 -15.80 -20.43 22.41
C LEU A 848 -15.66 -21.96 22.41
N ALA A 849 -14.65 -22.51 21.72
CA ALA A 849 -14.37 -23.94 21.71
C ALA A 849 -13.96 -24.47 23.10
N GLU A 850 -13.10 -23.72 23.82
CA GLU A 850 -12.70 -24.06 25.19
C GLU A 850 -13.87 -23.94 26.20
N GLY A 851 -14.83 -23.02 25.96
CA GLY A 851 -16.02 -22.88 26.79
C GLY A 851 -17.06 -24.00 26.60
N LEU A 852 -17.11 -24.63 25.42
CA LEU A 852 -18.10 -25.67 25.08
C LEU A 852 -17.93 -26.99 25.84
N VAL A 853 -16.86 -27.14 26.62
CA VAL A 853 -16.57 -28.28 27.48
C VAL A 853 -17.76 -28.66 28.38
N ASP A 854 -18.53 -27.68 28.85
CA ASP A 854 -19.67 -27.90 29.76
C ASP A 854 -21.03 -28.12 29.05
N CYS A 855 -21.11 -27.90 27.74
CA CYS A 855 -22.35 -27.92 26.94
C CYS A 855 -22.10 -28.51 25.53
N TYR A 856 -21.33 -29.59 25.46
CA TYR A 856 -20.86 -30.16 24.20
C TYR A 856 -22.00 -30.72 23.34
N ASP A 857 -21.92 -30.46 22.04
CA ASP A 857 -22.76 -31.01 20.97
C ASP A 857 -21.82 -31.45 19.82
N ASP A 858 -21.95 -32.70 19.38
CA ASP A 858 -21.08 -33.30 18.36
C ASP A 858 -21.18 -32.58 17.01
N GLU A 859 -22.38 -32.17 16.61
CA GLU A 859 -22.59 -31.47 15.33
C GLU A 859 -21.90 -30.10 15.33
N ILE A 860 -21.99 -29.38 16.44
CA ILE A 860 -21.31 -28.09 16.63
C ILE A 860 -19.80 -28.28 16.64
N GLY A 861 -19.30 -29.31 17.33
CA GLY A 861 -17.87 -29.61 17.38
C GLY A 861 -17.27 -29.94 16.01
N VAL A 862 -17.98 -30.75 15.22
CA VAL A 862 -17.61 -31.04 13.82
C VAL A 862 -17.62 -29.78 12.97
N TYR A 863 -18.68 -28.96 13.07
CA TYR A 863 -18.76 -27.68 12.35
C TYR A 863 -17.58 -26.75 12.65
N MET A 864 -17.16 -26.64 13.92
CA MET A 864 -16.03 -25.81 14.32
C MET A 864 -14.70 -26.27 13.71
N LEU A 865 -14.42 -27.59 13.76
CA LEU A 865 -13.21 -28.16 13.21
C LEU A 865 -13.18 -28.02 11.68
N VAL A 866 -14.26 -28.39 11.00
CA VAL A 866 -14.39 -28.28 9.54
C VAL A 866 -14.24 -26.83 9.09
N SER A 867 -14.88 -25.88 9.78
CA SER A 867 -14.78 -24.45 9.46
C SER A 867 -13.35 -23.93 9.59
N THR A 868 -12.59 -24.45 10.55
CA THR A 868 -11.20 -24.01 10.77
C THR A 868 -10.25 -24.62 9.73
N ILE A 869 -10.46 -25.89 9.36
CA ILE A 869 -9.67 -26.55 8.30
C ILE A 869 -9.94 -25.89 6.93
N ARG A 870 -11.20 -25.56 6.62
CA ARG A 870 -11.55 -24.81 5.40
C ARG A 870 -10.93 -23.42 5.37
N SER A 871 -10.88 -22.73 6.50
CA SER A 871 -10.19 -21.45 6.61
C SER A 871 -8.69 -21.59 6.32
N LEU A 872 -8.05 -22.67 6.78
CA LEU A 872 -6.66 -22.97 6.45
C LEU A 872 -6.46 -23.30 4.96
N GLN A 873 -7.42 -23.96 4.30
CA GLN A 873 -7.41 -24.14 2.85
C GLN A 873 -7.51 -22.82 2.09
N LEU A 874 -8.32 -21.88 2.58
CA LEU A 874 -8.55 -20.59 1.92
C LEU A 874 -7.41 -19.59 2.12
N HIS A 875 -6.90 -19.49 3.35
CA HIS A 875 -5.96 -18.44 3.78
C HIS A 875 -4.56 -18.96 4.13
N GLY A 876 -4.31 -20.27 4.06
CA GLY A 876 -3.08 -20.90 4.56
C GLY A 876 -1.77 -20.46 3.89
N THR A 877 -1.86 -19.82 2.72
CA THR A 877 -0.71 -19.25 2.01
C THR A 877 -0.29 -17.88 2.52
N ASP A 878 -1.17 -17.17 3.23
CA ASP A 878 -0.81 -15.93 3.93
C ASP A 878 -0.02 -16.25 5.20
N GLU A 879 1.17 -15.68 5.37
CA GLU A 879 2.09 -16.02 6.47
C GLU A 879 1.46 -15.71 7.85
N ALA A 880 0.74 -14.58 7.94
CA ALA A 880 0.08 -14.16 9.16
C ALA A 880 -1.14 -15.05 9.50
N ALA A 881 -2.06 -15.23 8.54
CA ALA A 881 -3.24 -16.06 8.72
C ALA A 881 -2.90 -17.54 8.89
N GLY A 882 -2.05 -18.11 8.05
CA GLY A 882 -1.64 -19.51 8.11
C GLY A 882 -1.06 -19.89 9.47
N THR A 883 -0.22 -19.04 10.06
CA THR A 883 0.35 -19.28 11.40
C THR A 883 -0.73 -19.35 12.49
N VAL A 884 -1.67 -18.40 12.50
CA VAL A 884 -2.73 -18.30 13.50
C VAL A 884 -3.74 -19.44 13.33
N LEU A 885 -4.16 -19.73 12.10
CA LEU A 885 -5.13 -20.76 11.79
C LEU A 885 -4.59 -22.18 12.05
N THR A 886 -3.32 -22.44 11.71
CA THR A 886 -2.66 -23.72 12.04
C THR A 886 -2.67 -23.98 13.56
N THR A 887 -2.40 -22.94 14.33
CA THR A 887 -2.44 -23.00 15.80
C THR A 887 -3.88 -23.18 16.31
N LEU A 888 -4.86 -22.54 15.67
CA LEU A 888 -6.27 -22.66 16.01
C LEU A 888 -6.82 -24.08 15.79
N VAL A 889 -6.44 -24.76 14.70
CA VAL A 889 -6.80 -26.17 14.45
C VAL A 889 -6.37 -27.06 15.61
N PHE A 890 -5.13 -26.91 16.08
CA PHE A 890 -4.62 -27.66 17.23
C PHE A 890 -5.49 -27.42 18.48
N HIS A 891 -5.80 -26.15 18.78
CA HIS A 891 -6.57 -25.79 19.97
C HIS A 891 -8.01 -26.30 19.94
N ILE A 892 -8.70 -26.17 18.80
CA ILE A 892 -10.07 -26.66 18.65
C ILE A 892 -10.10 -28.18 18.77
N TYR A 893 -9.19 -28.87 18.09
CA TYR A 893 -9.09 -30.32 18.19
C TYR A 893 -8.83 -30.75 19.64
N CYS A 894 -7.83 -30.17 20.30
CA CYS A 894 -7.50 -30.48 21.70
C CYS A 894 -8.67 -30.22 22.68
N ALA A 895 -9.39 -29.09 22.53
CA ALA A 895 -10.51 -28.75 23.41
C ALA A 895 -11.69 -29.73 23.27
N LEU A 896 -11.97 -30.19 22.06
CA LEU A 896 -13.16 -30.98 21.75
C LEU A 896 -12.92 -32.49 21.69
N ARG A 897 -11.66 -32.93 21.50
CA ARG A 897 -11.28 -34.35 21.31
C ARG A 897 -11.73 -35.26 22.45
N ARG A 898 -11.76 -34.75 23.68
CA ARG A 898 -12.23 -35.50 24.87
C ARG A 898 -13.69 -35.93 24.80
N PHE A 899 -14.49 -35.27 23.97
CA PHE A 899 -15.94 -35.44 23.92
C PHE A 899 -16.43 -36.15 22.66
N SER A 900 -15.58 -36.27 21.62
CA SER A 900 -15.97 -36.88 20.35
C SER A 900 -14.84 -37.59 19.63
N ASN A 901 -15.16 -38.80 19.16
CA ASN A 901 -14.35 -39.56 18.22
C ASN A 901 -14.65 -39.17 16.75
N SER A 902 -15.74 -38.44 16.48
CA SER A 902 -16.11 -37.96 15.13
C SER A 902 -15.04 -37.04 14.53
N LEU A 903 -14.28 -36.33 15.37
CA LEU A 903 -13.20 -35.42 14.94
C LEU A 903 -12.04 -36.16 14.24
N LEU A 904 -11.76 -37.41 14.63
CA LEU A 904 -10.77 -38.26 13.96
C LEU A 904 -11.19 -38.54 12.51
N HIS A 905 -12.46 -38.89 12.32
CA HIS A 905 -13.01 -39.15 10.98
C HIS A 905 -12.94 -37.91 10.07
N ILE A 906 -13.03 -36.69 10.62
CA ILE A 906 -12.85 -35.45 9.84
C ILE A 906 -11.38 -35.30 9.40
N LEU A 907 -10.40 -35.60 10.26
CA LEU A 907 -8.99 -35.55 9.88
C LEU A 907 -8.66 -36.59 8.80
N MET A 908 -9.27 -37.78 8.85
CA MET A 908 -9.13 -38.82 7.82
C MET A 908 -9.74 -38.43 6.47
N GLN A 909 -10.64 -37.42 6.41
CA GLN A 909 -11.19 -36.93 5.15
C GLN A 909 -10.25 -35.98 4.40
N VAL A 910 -9.13 -35.56 5.02
CA VAL A 910 -8.14 -34.70 4.38
C VAL A 910 -7.32 -35.51 3.36
N PRO A 911 -7.14 -35.02 2.11
CA PRO A 911 -6.32 -35.70 1.12
C PRO A 911 -4.90 -36.01 1.61
N ASN A 912 -4.40 -37.20 1.28
CA ASN A 912 -3.03 -37.68 1.58
C ASN A 912 -2.68 -37.84 3.08
N VAL A 913 -3.67 -37.79 3.98
CA VAL A 913 -3.48 -38.12 5.41
C VAL A 913 -3.69 -39.62 5.62
N THR A 914 -2.72 -40.31 6.21
CA THR A 914 -2.82 -41.75 6.54
C THR A 914 -3.30 -41.97 7.97
N GLU A 915 -3.87 -43.16 8.25
CA GLU A 915 -4.33 -43.57 9.59
C GLU A 915 -3.21 -43.43 10.63
N ASP A 916 -2.01 -43.95 10.33
CA ASP A 916 -0.82 -43.81 11.18
C ASP A 916 -0.48 -42.34 11.54
N MET A 917 -0.69 -41.39 10.61
CA MET A 917 -0.39 -39.98 10.87
C MET A 917 -1.42 -39.35 11.81
N VAL A 918 -2.68 -39.73 11.68
CA VAL A 918 -3.76 -39.29 12.57
C VAL A 918 -3.56 -39.87 13.96
N ASP A 919 -3.21 -41.15 14.08
CA ASP A 919 -2.96 -41.81 15.36
C ASP A 919 -1.78 -41.17 16.10
N ILE A 920 -0.65 -40.92 15.43
CA ILE A 920 0.52 -40.22 16.02
C ILE A 920 0.14 -38.81 16.48
N PHE A 921 -0.70 -38.10 15.73
CA PHE A 921 -1.16 -36.78 16.11
C PHE A 921 -2.11 -36.85 17.31
N ASP A 922 -3.04 -37.80 17.32
CA ASP A 922 -4.04 -37.97 18.36
C ASP A 922 -3.41 -38.37 19.70
N ASP A 923 -2.51 -39.34 19.70
CA ASP A 923 -1.77 -39.78 20.90
C ASP A 923 -1.03 -38.60 21.55
N LYS A 924 -0.39 -37.76 20.73
CA LYS A 924 0.31 -36.56 21.24
C LYS A 924 -0.65 -35.52 21.82
N VAL A 925 -1.81 -35.32 21.19
CA VAL A 925 -2.82 -34.41 21.73
C VAL A 925 -3.41 -34.97 23.03
N GLN A 926 -3.65 -36.26 23.14
CA GLN A 926 -4.14 -36.89 24.37
C GLN A 926 -3.11 -36.73 25.51
N ASN A 927 -1.83 -37.05 25.28
CA ASN A 927 -0.74 -36.86 26.24
C ASN A 927 -0.61 -35.40 26.69
N PHE A 928 -0.77 -34.45 25.76
CA PHE A 928 -0.79 -33.02 26.09
C PHE A 928 -1.97 -32.64 26.99
N THR A 929 -3.14 -33.24 26.77
CA THR A 929 -4.33 -32.89 27.54
C THR A 929 -4.31 -33.54 28.94
N GLU A 930 -3.69 -34.71 29.08
CA GLU A 930 -3.47 -35.41 30.35
C GLU A 930 -2.39 -34.75 31.23
N GLY A 931 -1.57 -33.86 30.65
CA GLY A 931 -0.53 -33.11 31.35
C GLY A 931 0.84 -33.81 31.38
N ASP A 932 1.00 -34.88 30.60
CA ASP A 932 2.23 -35.65 30.51
C ASP A 932 3.28 -35.00 29.58
N GLU A 933 2.84 -34.17 28.62
CA GLU A 933 3.72 -33.43 27.70
C GLU A 933 3.30 -31.96 27.55
N ASP A 934 4.24 -31.02 27.73
CA ASP A 934 4.03 -29.59 27.46
C ASP A 934 4.60 -29.19 26.10
N PHE A 935 3.74 -28.71 25.19
CA PHE A 935 4.14 -28.22 23.87
C PHE A 935 4.25 -26.69 23.80
N SER A 936 5.36 -26.20 23.23
CA SER A 936 5.47 -24.82 22.77
C SER A 936 4.54 -24.54 21.58
N GLU A 937 4.18 -23.27 21.37
CA GLU A 937 3.37 -22.84 20.21
C GLU A 937 3.97 -23.24 18.87
N LYS A 938 5.30 -23.32 18.77
CA LYS A 938 5.98 -23.80 17.56
C LYS A 938 5.75 -25.30 17.35
N GLN A 939 5.86 -26.11 18.41
CA GLN A 939 5.64 -27.55 18.32
C GLN A 939 4.18 -27.89 17.95
N LYS A 940 3.20 -27.16 18.51
CA LYS A 940 1.78 -27.32 18.15
C LYS A 940 1.55 -27.10 16.66
N ARG A 941 2.15 -26.03 16.10
CA ARG A 941 2.10 -25.76 14.66
C ARG A 941 2.79 -26.83 13.84
N ASP A 942 3.98 -27.26 14.24
CA ASP A 942 4.74 -28.29 13.52
C ASP A 942 3.97 -29.62 13.45
N LEU A 943 3.20 -29.96 14.48
CA LEU A 943 2.33 -31.15 14.49
C LEU A 943 1.19 -31.03 13.46
N VAL A 944 0.45 -29.92 13.47
CA VAL A 944 -0.64 -29.69 12.50
C VAL A 944 -0.09 -29.55 11.08
N TYR A 945 1.05 -28.88 10.89
CA TYR A 945 1.67 -28.70 9.58
C TYR A 945 2.13 -30.03 8.97
N LYS A 946 2.64 -30.96 9.79
CA LYS A 946 2.97 -32.32 9.33
C LYS A 946 1.73 -33.09 8.89
N LEU A 947 0.62 -32.93 9.61
CA LEU A 947 -0.64 -33.61 9.30
C LEU A 947 -1.31 -33.01 8.06
N LEU A 948 -1.37 -31.69 7.95
CA LEU A 948 -2.14 -30.96 6.94
C LEU A 948 -1.24 -30.34 5.84
N LYS A 949 -0.06 -30.93 5.59
CA LYS A 949 0.94 -30.38 4.67
C LYS A 949 0.38 -30.11 3.26
N ASP A 950 -0.50 -30.99 2.78
CA ASP A 950 -1.05 -30.94 1.43
C ASP A 950 -2.31 -30.05 1.32
N ILE A 951 -2.77 -29.49 2.44
CA ILE A 951 -3.78 -28.42 2.46
C ILE A 951 -3.17 -27.06 2.08
N PHE A 952 -1.85 -26.87 2.28
CA PHE A 952 -1.11 -25.67 1.88
C PHE A 952 -0.86 -25.66 0.36
N THR A 953 -1.92 -25.67 -0.43
CA THR A 953 -1.83 -25.56 -1.89
C THR A 953 -1.86 -24.07 -2.27
N PRO A 954 -0.98 -23.57 -3.15
CA PRO A 954 -1.09 -22.21 -3.65
C PRO A 954 -2.45 -22.00 -4.34
N PRO A 955 -3.06 -20.80 -4.27
CA PRO A 955 -4.38 -20.56 -4.85
C PRO A 955 -4.36 -20.81 -6.35
N LEU A 956 -5.46 -21.26 -6.96
CA LEU A 956 -5.63 -21.46 -8.41
C LEU A 956 -5.19 -20.23 -9.26
N ALA A 957 -5.17 -19.04 -8.68
CA ALA A 957 -4.67 -17.80 -9.30
C ALA A 957 -3.15 -17.79 -9.55
N GLN A 958 -2.36 -18.62 -8.89
CA GLN A 958 -0.89 -18.65 -9.00
C GLN A 958 -0.35 -19.56 -10.12
N GLN A 959 -1.18 -20.38 -10.78
CA GLN A 959 -0.73 -21.22 -11.90
C GLN A 959 -0.76 -20.52 -13.28
N HIS A 960 -1.47 -19.39 -13.45
CA HIS A 960 -1.62 -18.73 -14.76
C HIS A 960 -1.03 -17.32 -14.90
N LYS A 961 -0.30 -16.79 -13.92
CA LYS A 961 0.43 -15.53 -14.08
C LYS A 961 1.92 -15.76 -13.88
N LYS A 962 2.69 -15.58 -14.96
CA LYS A 962 4.14 -15.35 -14.96
C LYS A 962 4.59 -14.81 -13.61
N THR A 963 5.41 -15.57 -12.89
CA THR A 963 6.15 -15.10 -11.73
C THR A 963 7.10 -13.99 -12.17
N VAL A 964 6.59 -12.76 -12.19
CA VAL A 964 7.39 -11.55 -12.07
C VAL A 964 7.03 -10.96 -10.72
N TYR A 965 7.70 -11.44 -9.67
CA TYR A 965 7.86 -10.62 -8.47
C TYR A 965 8.87 -9.52 -8.85
N LEU A 966 8.36 -8.40 -9.35
CA LEU A 966 9.12 -7.16 -9.24
C LEU A 966 9.11 -6.80 -7.76
N ARG A 967 10.28 -6.50 -7.17
CA ARG A 967 10.34 -5.51 -6.07
C ARG A 967 9.42 -4.34 -6.44
N PRO A 968 8.79 -3.63 -5.49
CA PRO A 968 8.23 -2.32 -5.80
C PRO A 968 9.40 -1.38 -6.17
N LEU A 969 9.85 -1.48 -7.41
CA LEU A 969 10.64 -0.47 -8.08
C LEU A 969 9.65 0.64 -8.43
N SER A 970 10.04 1.87 -8.13
CA SER A 970 9.30 3.07 -8.51
C SER A 970 8.91 2.98 -9.98
N LEU A 971 7.62 3.24 -10.27
CA LEU A 971 6.98 3.11 -11.58
C LEU A 971 7.85 3.70 -12.69
N ILE A 972 8.56 2.84 -13.43
CA ILE A 972 9.20 3.18 -14.69
C ILE A 972 8.31 2.63 -15.79
N GLY A 973 7.81 3.57 -16.61
CA GLY A 973 6.74 3.41 -17.58
C GLY A 973 6.77 2.11 -18.37
N LYS A 974 5.60 1.48 -18.46
CA LYS A 974 5.34 0.38 -19.39
C LYS A 974 5.43 0.94 -20.82
N LYS A 975 6.21 0.28 -21.68
CA LYS A 975 6.23 0.59 -23.12
C LYS A 975 4.80 0.50 -23.68
N ARG A 976 4.37 1.55 -24.39
CA ARG A 976 3.15 1.52 -25.22
C ARG A 976 3.23 0.38 -26.23
N ARG A 977 2.13 -0.38 -26.38
CA ARG A 977 1.87 -1.11 -27.62
C ARG A 977 1.54 -0.06 -28.67
N ILE A 978 2.33 0.00 -29.75
CA ILE A 978 2.02 0.78 -30.93
C ILE A 978 0.78 0.15 -31.57
N GLY A 979 -0.38 0.77 -31.36
CA GLY A 979 -1.53 0.58 -32.22
C GLY A 979 -1.24 1.32 -33.52
N LEU A 980 -1.24 0.60 -34.63
CA LEU A 980 -1.18 1.16 -35.97
C LEU A 980 -2.48 1.93 -36.24
N ASP A 981 -2.51 3.21 -35.91
CA ASP A 981 -3.45 4.17 -36.52
C ASP A 981 -2.70 4.96 -37.59
N GLU A 982 -2.59 4.37 -38.78
CA GLU A 982 -2.36 5.13 -40.01
C GLU A 982 -3.60 6.01 -40.23
N ASN A 983 -3.53 7.31 -39.89
CA ASN A 983 -4.22 8.44 -40.55
C ASN A 983 -4.23 9.73 -39.70
N ALA A 984 -3.08 10.22 -39.23
CA ALA A 984 -3.02 11.51 -38.54
C ALA A 984 -1.72 12.31 -38.74
N ASP A 985 -1.06 12.19 -39.89
CA ASP A 985 0.12 13.02 -40.23
C ASP A 985 0.01 13.64 -41.63
N LYS A 986 -0.95 14.55 -41.80
CA LYS A 986 -0.95 15.53 -42.90
C LYS A 986 -1.75 16.77 -42.49
N GLU A 987 -1.20 17.63 -41.63
CA GLU A 987 -1.53 19.07 -41.58
C GLU A 987 -0.78 19.77 -40.42
N SER A 988 0.51 20.07 -40.59
CA SER A 988 1.18 21.14 -39.83
C SER A 988 2.63 21.36 -40.28
N LEU A 989 2.85 21.67 -41.55
CA LEU A 989 4.11 22.25 -42.03
C LEU A 989 3.80 23.31 -43.10
N SER A 990 3.48 24.53 -42.68
CA SER A 990 3.72 25.74 -43.48
C SER A 990 3.57 26.99 -42.63
N PHE A 991 4.37 28.01 -42.97
CA PHE A 991 4.31 29.42 -42.56
C PHE A 991 5.29 29.92 -41.47
N GLN A 992 6.56 30.00 -41.85
CA GLN A 992 7.32 31.26 -41.87
C GLN A 992 7.62 31.54 -43.36
N SER A 993 7.65 32.74 -43.94
CA SER A 993 7.77 34.12 -43.50
C SER A 993 7.37 35.00 -44.70
N LYS A 994 6.74 36.16 -44.45
CA LYS A 994 6.83 37.38 -45.29
C LYS A 994 5.92 38.47 -44.72
N SER A 995 6.53 39.49 -44.13
CA SER A 995 5.95 40.85 -44.06
C SER A 995 6.54 41.68 -45.21
N PRO A 996 6.13 42.95 -45.41
CA PRO A 996 4.77 43.49 -45.46
C PRO A 996 4.57 44.31 -46.76
N ARG A 997 3.33 44.59 -47.18
CA ARG A 997 3.00 45.79 -47.98
C ARG A 997 1.51 46.14 -47.85
N MET A 998 1.26 47.09 -46.95
CA MET A 998 0.51 48.34 -47.16
C MET A 998 -0.60 48.34 -48.23
N GLU A 999 -1.86 48.54 -47.81
CA GLU A 999 -2.61 49.82 -47.89
C GLU A 999 -4.14 49.60 -47.89
N ARG A 1000 -4.75 49.83 -46.73
CA ARG A 1000 -5.93 50.66 -46.42
C ARG A 1000 -6.83 50.05 -45.36
#